data_AF-A0A1G5ZA70-F1
#
_entry.id   AF-A0A1G5ZA70-F1
#
_cell.length_a   1.000
_cell.length_b   1.000
_cell.length_c   1.000
_cell.angle_alpha   90.00
_cell.angle_beta   90.00
_cell.angle_gamma   90.00
#
_symmetry.space_group_name_H-M   'P 1'
#
loop_
_entity.id
_entity.type
_entity.pdbx_description
1 polymer ?
#
loop_
_entity_poly.entity_id
_entity_poly.type
_entity_poly.pdbx_seq_one_letter_code
_entity_poly.pdbx_strand_id
1 'polypeptide(L)'
;MSNLAQLDAYSLEQALARLRLMYAKPEHPYYFLAPAYRESSSGVVSLHYLCHMLNLSGREAYICGTEVVNPELKTPLLNSTIRQRHAAAGKVPIAVYPEVFPGNPLNCSVVARFLLNFEGFLTGNGMDAAPTDLLFYYAARLAEHRGDPDGDLLCLPAIDVEMFSTVGAGAVRKGSYLYQNRHPLDQIDYSLLPADIRLLSMANPLALPELAELLRNAEVMYSYEWSMTCVMAVLCGCPVIFIPGHGVDQPLLDTSFFGSVGFAMLDQPDPLEHARASLGDALPRYVERTASFWQQLDVFIAKTQATAVREAVGNRLGVLDWLRQRYPLAQQLRLIDERLANSAAPAFTVLVRDAGNPLALAHTLDSLDRQLYQRIHVCVMGDTDPGRANVQWLACDSKQPVAAINGLLEGVRSDWFMLVEAGEEFTAAGLLVTALNLLEAPDSCLAVYADEALRIGGVIDLSLRPDLNLDLLLAFPASLSCHWMYRREALVRLCGFDDACGGAFELAYQLRLISELGVASVGHVSEPLLIANEVRQSECADERAVIDAHLQARGYGQARAIAVEPGRYRIDYGHERQASVSILIYLEGQLANFQRCLESLLTQTDAVDFEVLLIEPGNDEPALLEWLGLVEEMGEGRFQVLRFMPGQSRAAMCNAAAQEARGEYLLWLDAQSAVLEPGWIHALLNHAQRPEVGAVGGKLQDSQGRIRQAGLVLGLGATVGRAFEGLPSQASGYMGRLGLEQNCSAVGAECLMLRRGLFLEADGFDTDPLLAPWTHVDLCLKLQQAGYLNVWTPYARLLMNPVADTRASREQEDALLARWLPQLARDPAYNANFSLRAGEGFARENTDLCWYPLQGSVPRVLVCVTDQQAGAYSRLVQPFSTLLEAGQIEGAAVSSLLSPVEFERLAPTTVVLQRPLDDAGLLALNRLRAFSKAFTVYELDGYLPQMELKGDYAADELLERLRFGMMQADRVLVPTPALAELLQGQHPDIRVLETLLPAAWGRVQSKRRMGTKPRLGWLGGKDTQLLADVLPAFAGEVDWVVLGDCPASLQPFLKELHPGVAQQQLAAALAALNLDLALVPMAENLGNACSGDLRVLQHAACGHPVICSRVPGFVGGEALPLSRVSNEAQDWIRAIRLHLEDREASAALGDALQSTVRAQWLLEGERLDAWRRAWLAD
;
A
#
# COMPACT_ATOMS: atom_id res chain seq x y z
N MET A 1 -23.07 59.42 -1.63
CA MET A 1 -23.23 59.50 -3.10
C MET A 1 -22.22 60.53 -3.58
N SER A 2 -21.22 60.29 -4.41
CA SER A 2 -21.23 59.68 -5.74
C SER A 2 -19.79 59.36 -6.19
N ASN A 3 -19.52 58.12 -6.59
CA ASN A 3 -18.77 57.75 -7.80
C ASN A 3 -18.80 56.22 -7.93
N LEU A 4 -20.02 55.69 -8.06
CA LEU A 4 -20.30 54.33 -8.53
C LEU A 4 -20.74 54.47 -9.98
N ALA A 5 -19.78 54.71 -10.88
CA ALA A 5 -20.05 54.66 -12.31
C ALA A 5 -18.77 54.22 -13.04
N GLN A 6 -18.86 53.04 -13.66
CA GLN A 6 -17.90 52.46 -14.60
C GLN A 6 -16.66 51.81 -13.98
N LEU A 7 -16.86 50.84 -13.09
CA LEU A 7 -16.00 49.64 -13.18
C LEU A 7 -16.51 48.86 -14.39
N ASP A 8 -15.73 48.86 -15.47
CA ASP A 8 -15.90 47.94 -16.60
C ASP A 8 -16.11 46.51 -16.06
N ALA A 9 -17.03 45.75 -16.64
CA ALA A 9 -17.27 44.36 -16.27
C ALA A 9 -15.96 43.56 -16.22
N TYR A 10 -15.03 43.86 -17.12
CA TYR A 10 -13.68 43.29 -17.15
C TYR A 10 -12.84 43.66 -15.91
N SER A 11 -12.92 44.90 -15.42
CA SER A 11 -12.20 45.36 -14.22
C SER A 11 -12.77 44.78 -12.91
N LEU A 12 -14.09 44.59 -12.85
CA LEU A 12 -14.76 43.94 -11.72
C LEU A 12 -14.43 42.44 -11.70
N GLU A 13 -14.42 41.80 -12.86
CA GLU A 13 -14.06 40.39 -13.00
C GLU A 13 -12.58 40.14 -12.66
N GLN A 14 -11.67 41.03 -13.07
CA GLN A 14 -10.26 40.98 -12.64
C GLN A 14 -10.10 41.18 -11.13
N ALA A 15 -10.83 42.13 -10.53
CA ALA A 15 -10.81 42.34 -9.07
C ALA A 15 -11.38 41.13 -8.32
N LEU A 16 -12.47 40.54 -8.81
CA LEU A 16 -13.07 39.31 -8.28
C LEU A 16 -12.15 38.10 -8.45
N ALA A 17 -11.46 37.96 -9.59
CA ALA A 17 -10.46 36.92 -9.80
C ALA A 17 -9.31 37.01 -8.79
N ARG A 18 -8.82 38.23 -8.50
CA ARG A 18 -7.80 38.48 -7.46
C ARG A 18 -8.31 38.18 -6.05
N LEU A 19 -9.56 38.52 -5.73
CA LEU A 19 -10.17 38.18 -4.45
C LEU A 19 -10.41 36.66 -4.33
N ARG A 20 -10.83 36.00 -5.41
CA ARG A 20 -10.97 34.53 -5.46
C ARG A 20 -9.63 33.85 -5.22
N LEU A 21 -8.52 34.38 -5.74
CA LEU A 21 -7.17 33.87 -5.47
C LEU A 21 -6.78 33.94 -3.99
N MET A 22 -7.23 34.94 -3.24
CA MET A 22 -6.96 35.04 -1.79
C MET A 22 -7.64 33.91 -0.98
N TYR A 23 -8.74 33.36 -1.48
CA TYR A 23 -9.52 32.31 -0.83
C TYR A 23 -9.52 31.00 -1.62
N ALA A 24 -8.72 30.91 -2.68
CA ALA A 24 -8.61 29.71 -3.50
C ALA A 24 -8.00 28.61 -2.64
N LYS A 25 -8.73 27.51 -2.48
CA LYS A 25 -8.15 26.31 -1.88
C LYS A 25 -7.03 25.83 -2.81
N PRO A 26 -5.87 25.40 -2.27
CA PRO A 26 -4.85 24.81 -3.12
C PRO A 26 -5.49 23.67 -3.91
N GLU A 27 -5.20 23.60 -5.20
CA GLU A 27 -5.70 22.55 -6.10
C GLU A 27 -4.91 21.25 -5.91
N HIS A 28 -5.30 20.20 -6.63
CA HIS A 28 -4.62 18.91 -6.69
C HIS A 28 -3.44 18.96 -7.68
N PRO A 29 -2.27 18.37 -7.36
CA PRO A 29 -1.07 18.53 -8.18
C PRO A 29 -1.11 17.64 -9.43
N TYR A 30 -0.43 18.06 -10.50
CA TYR A 30 -0.27 17.26 -11.72
C TYR A 30 1.11 16.61 -11.79
N TYR A 31 1.17 15.32 -12.11
CA TYR A 31 2.39 14.56 -12.34
C TYR A 31 2.47 14.12 -13.80
N PHE A 32 3.35 14.74 -14.57
CA PHE A 32 3.57 14.42 -15.97
C PHE A 32 4.65 13.36 -16.11
N LEU A 33 4.34 12.19 -16.65
CA LEU A 33 5.38 11.26 -17.08
C LEU A 33 5.86 11.65 -18.48
N ALA A 34 7.05 12.24 -18.54
CA ALA A 34 7.59 12.78 -19.78
C ALA A 34 9.06 12.37 -19.97
N PRO A 35 9.50 12.09 -21.21
CA PRO A 35 10.92 11.95 -21.52
C PRO A 35 11.72 13.23 -21.26
N ALA A 36 13.06 13.10 -21.28
CA ALA A 36 13.99 14.22 -21.21
C ALA A 36 13.68 15.31 -22.23
N TYR A 37 13.67 16.57 -21.76
CA TYR A 37 13.38 17.70 -22.62
C TYR A 37 14.37 17.75 -23.79
N ARG A 38 13.82 17.79 -25.02
CA ARG A 38 14.57 17.97 -26.25
C ARG A 38 13.70 18.70 -27.26
N GLU A 39 14.25 19.75 -27.85
CA GLU A 39 13.55 20.62 -28.82
C GLU A 39 13.15 19.87 -30.09
N SER A 40 13.86 18.79 -30.43
CA SER A 40 13.62 17.98 -31.63
C SER A 40 12.37 17.10 -31.58
N SER A 41 11.64 17.05 -30.47
CA SER A 41 10.50 16.16 -30.27
C SER A 41 9.25 16.92 -29.85
N SER A 42 8.35 17.19 -30.80
CA SER A 42 7.11 17.96 -30.57
C SER A 42 6.28 17.42 -29.41
N GLY A 43 6.09 16.11 -29.29
CA GLY A 43 5.32 15.52 -28.19
C GLY A 43 5.97 15.74 -26.80
N VAL A 44 7.31 15.69 -26.73
CA VAL A 44 8.04 15.98 -25.48
C VAL A 44 7.89 17.46 -25.13
N VAL A 45 8.08 18.33 -26.13
CA VAL A 45 7.86 19.77 -25.97
C VAL A 45 6.44 20.05 -25.47
N SER A 46 5.41 19.44 -26.08
CA SER A 46 4.02 19.63 -25.67
C SER A 46 3.73 19.24 -24.22
N LEU A 47 4.30 18.14 -23.71
CA LEU A 47 4.14 17.72 -22.31
C LEU A 47 4.79 18.73 -21.34
N HIS A 48 6.01 19.16 -21.66
CA HIS A 48 6.73 20.14 -20.84
C HIS A 48 6.07 21.53 -20.90
N TYR A 49 5.57 21.96 -22.05
CA TYR A 49 4.80 23.21 -22.16
C TYR A 49 3.45 23.14 -21.44
N LEU A 50 2.74 22.00 -21.46
CA LEU A 50 1.50 21.86 -20.70
C LEU A 50 1.78 21.97 -19.18
N CYS A 51 2.82 21.30 -18.69
CA CYS A 51 3.31 21.45 -17.32
C CYS A 51 3.67 22.91 -17.01
N HIS A 52 4.39 23.57 -17.90
CA HIS A 52 4.73 24.99 -17.78
C HIS A 52 3.50 25.90 -17.68
N MET A 53 2.50 25.71 -18.56
CA MET A 53 1.27 26.50 -18.57
C MET A 53 0.45 26.30 -17.30
N LEU A 54 0.35 25.06 -16.80
CA LEU A 54 -0.30 24.80 -15.52
C LEU A 54 0.40 25.56 -14.38
N ASN A 55 1.74 25.53 -14.32
CA ASN A 55 2.49 26.29 -13.33
C ASN A 55 2.35 27.83 -13.49
N LEU A 56 2.28 28.35 -14.72
CA LEU A 56 1.98 29.78 -14.95
C LEU A 56 0.57 30.17 -14.53
N SER A 57 -0.38 29.25 -14.65
CA SER A 57 -1.76 29.43 -14.22
C SER A 57 -1.96 29.28 -12.69
N GLY A 58 -0.86 29.14 -11.93
CA GLY A 58 -0.88 29.07 -10.46
C GLY A 58 -1.11 27.67 -9.89
N ARG A 59 -0.98 26.61 -10.70
CA ARG A 59 -1.18 25.22 -10.29
C ARG A 59 0.16 24.55 -10.01
N GLU A 60 0.16 23.50 -9.21
CA GLU A 60 1.37 22.71 -8.96
C GLU A 60 1.45 21.57 -9.99
N ALA A 61 2.38 21.67 -10.95
CA ALA A 61 2.61 20.64 -11.95
C ALA A 61 4.10 20.25 -12.02
N TYR A 62 4.39 18.96 -12.12
CA TYR A 62 5.76 18.44 -12.06
C TYR A 62 6.05 17.44 -13.16
N ILE A 63 7.30 17.45 -13.64
CA ILE A 63 7.83 16.45 -14.57
C ILE A 63 8.38 15.25 -13.80
N CYS A 64 8.06 14.05 -14.29
CA CYS A 64 8.51 12.75 -13.78
C CYS A 64 9.14 11.95 -14.93
N GLY A 65 10.06 11.03 -14.61
CA GLY A 65 10.68 10.13 -15.59
C GLY A 65 11.93 10.68 -16.28
N THR A 66 12.41 11.86 -15.88
CA THR A 66 13.63 12.50 -16.37
C THR A 66 14.22 13.47 -15.34
N GLU A 67 15.51 13.79 -15.45
CA GLU A 67 16.15 14.91 -14.73
C GLU A 67 16.39 16.14 -15.62
N VAL A 68 16.24 15.99 -16.94
CA VAL A 68 16.48 17.04 -17.92
C VAL A 68 15.18 17.74 -18.26
N VAL A 69 15.10 19.03 -17.92
CA VAL A 69 14.02 19.97 -18.21
C VAL A 69 14.58 21.22 -18.89
N ASN A 70 13.74 22.01 -19.56
CA ASN A 70 14.16 23.30 -20.09
C ASN A 70 14.28 24.31 -18.93
N PRO A 71 15.45 24.94 -18.70
CA PRO A 71 15.64 25.91 -17.62
C PRO A 71 14.80 27.19 -17.77
N GLU A 72 14.32 27.50 -18.97
CA GLU A 72 13.46 28.65 -19.24
C GLU A 72 11.99 28.38 -18.94
N LEU A 73 11.60 27.09 -18.87
CA LEU A 73 10.23 26.69 -18.54
C LEU A 73 10.07 26.46 -17.03
N LYS A 74 8.90 26.81 -16.50
CA LYS A 74 8.46 26.42 -15.15
C LYS A 74 8.01 24.95 -15.14
N THR A 75 8.96 24.04 -15.27
CA THR A 75 8.76 22.58 -15.29
C THR A 75 9.56 21.93 -14.16
N PRO A 76 9.17 22.13 -12.90
CA PRO A 76 9.90 21.57 -11.77
C PRO A 76 9.85 20.03 -11.81
N LEU A 77 10.92 19.39 -11.35
CA LEU A 77 10.99 17.93 -11.23
C LEU A 77 10.22 17.46 -9.98
N LEU A 78 9.51 16.34 -10.10
CA LEU A 78 8.91 15.67 -8.96
C LEU A 78 9.98 14.91 -8.17
N ASN A 79 10.08 15.13 -6.87
CA ASN A 79 10.95 14.36 -5.97
C ASN A 79 10.15 13.73 -4.82
N SER A 80 10.81 12.87 -4.03
CA SER A 80 10.19 12.17 -2.89
C SER A 80 9.63 13.13 -1.83
N THR A 81 10.34 14.22 -1.53
CA THR A 81 9.90 15.24 -0.58
C THR A 81 8.61 15.93 -1.03
N ILE A 82 8.48 16.27 -2.31
CA ILE A 82 7.26 16.86 -2.89
C ILE A 82 6.10 15.87 -2.82
N ARG A 83 6.35 14.59 -3.16
CA ARG A 83 5.34 13.52 -3.02
C ARG A 83 4.88 13.37 -1.57
N GLN A 84 5.81 13.34 -0.62
CA GLN A 84 5.51 13.28 0.82
C GLN A 84 4.72 14.51 1.28
N ARG A 85 5.07 15.71 0.81
CA ARG A 85 4.33 16.95 1.10
C ARG A 85 2.90 16.88 0.58
N HIS A 86 2.69 16.39 -0.64
CA HIS A 86 1.35 16.22 -1.21
C HIS A 86 0.54 15.19 -0.43
N ALA A 87 1.14 14.03 -0.11
CA ALA A 87 0.51 13.01 0.71
C ALA A 87 0.12 13.56 2.10
N ALA A 88 1.03 14.26 2.78
CA ALA A 88 0.77 14.90 4.08
C ALA A 88 -0.32 15.98 4.00
N ALA A 89 -0.45 16.66 2.85
CA ALA A 89 -1.49 17.64 2.60
C ALA A 89 -2.82 17.03 2.09
N GLY A 90 -2.93 15.69 2.04
CA GLY A 90 -4.12 14.99 1.54
C GLY A 90 -4.43 15.26 0.06
N LYS A 91 -3.40 15.57 -0.72
CA LYS A 91 -3.53 15.90 -2.14
C LYS A 91 -3.52 14.64 -2.99
N VAL A 92 -4.62 14.42 -3.71
CA VAL A 92 -4.70 13.43 -4.79
C VAL A 92 -3.95 13.93 -6.02
N PRO A 93 -2.86 13.31 -6.48
CA PRO A 93 -2.18 13.72 -7.70
C PRO A 93 -2.91 13.25 -8.96
N ILE A 94 -2.91 14.10 -9.98
CA ILE A 94 -3.42 13.80 -11.32
C ILE A 94 -2.24 13.39 -12.19
N ALA A 95 -2.17 12.11 -12.56
CA ALA A 95 -1.17 11.64 -13.50
C ALA A 95 -1.54 12.04 -14.93
N VAL A 96 -0.58 12.53 -15.70
CA VAL A 96 -0.75 12.87 -17.11
C VAL A 96 0.20 12.01 -17.95
N TYR A 97 -0.37 11.19 -18.84
CA TYR A 97 0.37 10.29 -19.71
C TYR A 97 0.10 10.56 -21.18
N PRO A 98 1.12 10.59 -22.05
CA PRO A 98 0.92 10.46 -23.48
C PRO A 98 0.52 9.02 -23.87
N GLU A 99 0.06 8.83 -25.11
CA GLU A 99 -0.42 7.55 -25.67
C GLU A 99 0.64 6.45 -25.73
N VAL A 100 1.92 6.77 -25.53
CA VAL A 100 3.04 5.83 -25.60
C VAL A 100 3.27 5.03 -24.31
N PHE A 101 2.59 5.37 -23.20
CA PHE A 101 2.71 4.64 -21.94
C PHE A 101 1.51 3.73 -21.70
N PRO A 102 1.70 2.40 -21.60
CA PRO A 102 0.64 1.48 -21.24
C PRO A 102 0.30 1.56 -19.75
N GLY A 103 -0.99 1.41 -19.42
CA GLY A 103 -1.47 1.31 -18.03
C GLY A 103 -1.18 2.56 -17.19
N ASN A 104 -1.12 2.40 -15.86
CA ASN A 104 -0.97 3.51 -14.90
C ASN A 104 0.35 3.42 -14.11
N PRO A 105 1.51 3.74 -14.73
CA PRO A 105 2.83 3.49 -14.14
C PRO A 105 3.13 4.28 -12.85
N LEU A 106 2.49 5.44 -12.64
CA LEU A 106 2.63 6.21 -11.39
C LEU A 106 1.65 5.77 -10.30
N ASN A 107 0.80 4.77 -10.56
CA ASN A 107 -0.23 4.27 -9.66
C ASN A 107 -1.07 5.39 -9.02
N CYS A 108 -1.41 6.42 -9.81
CA CYS A 108 -2.21 7.55 -9.34
C CYS A 108 -3.70 7.26 -9.54
N SER A 109 -4.54 7.67 -8.60
CA SER A 109 -5.98 7.39 -8.64
C SER A 109 -6.75 8.21 -9.68
N VAL A 110 -6.17 9.31 -10.17
CA VAL A 110 -6.71 10.10 -11.26
C VAL A 110 -5.71 10.15 -12.40
N VAL A 111 -6.13 9.71 -13.59
CA VAL A 111 -5.32 9.65 -14.79
C VAL A 111 -5.96 10.47 -15.90
N ALA A 112 -5.14 11.32 -16.53
CA ALA A 112 -5.48 12.04 -17.75
C ALA A 112 -4.55 11.56 -18.88
N ARG A 113 -5.13 11.04 -19.95
CA ARG A 113 -4.43 10.64 -21.16
C ARG A 113 -4.42 11.82 -22.12
N PHE A 114 -3.23 12.33 -22.42
CA PHE A 114 -3.06 13.39 -23.39
C PHE A 114 -2.52 12.80 -24.70
N LEU A 115 -3.43 12.49 -25.62
CA LEU A 115 -3.10 11.84 -26.89
C LEU A 115 -2.48 12.86 -27.84
N LEU A 116 -1.18 12.71 -28.08
CA LEU A 116 -0.38 13.56 -28.97
C LEU A 116 -0.30 12.97 -30.38
N ASN A 117 -0.58 11.67 -30.53
CA ASN A 117 -0.62 10.95 -31.79
C ASN A 117 -1.64 9.80 -31.75
N PHE A 118 -1.80 9.09 -32.88
CA PHE A 118 -2.59 7.87 -32.94
C PHE A 118 -1.99 6.79 -32.02
N GLU A 119 -2.86 6.08 -31.30
CA GLU A 119 -2.46 4.99 -30.41
C GLU A 119 -1.65 3.93 -31.18
N GLY A 120 -0.59 3.41 -30.55
CA GLY A 120 0.28 2.39 -31.14
C GLY A 120 1.19 2.87 -32.28
N PHE A 121 1.10 4.14 -32.72
CA PHE A 121 1.87 4.62 -33.86
C PHE A 121 3.40 4.59 -33.65
N LEU A 122 3.86 4.94 -32.44
CA LEU A 122 5.29 5.01 -32.13
C LEU A 122 5.86 3.72 -31.53
N THR A 123 5.06 2.99 -30.75
CA THR A 123 5.53 1.86 -29.94
C THR A 123 5.00 0.51 -30.42
N GLY A 124 3.99 0.49 -31.28
CA GLY A 124 3.28 -0.72 -31.69
C GLY A 124 2.33 -1.30 -30.63
N ASN A 125 2.28 -0.70 -29.43
CA ASN A 125 1.50 -1.19 -28.29
C ASN A 125 0.33 -0.24 -28.00
N GLY A 126 -0.77 -0.81 -27.50
CA GLY A 126 -1.88 -0.03 -26.96
C GLY A 126 -1.49 0.74 -25.70
N MET A 127 -2.28 1.77 -25.38
CA MET A 127 -2.09 2.58 -24.18
C MET A 127 -2.75 1.98 -22.93
N ASP A 128 -3.58 0.93 -23.11
CA ASP A 128 -4.29 0.19 -22.07
C ASP A 128 -5.00 1.13 -21.07
N ALA A 129 -5.70 2.13 -21.60
CA ALA A 129 -6.40 3.11 -20.77
C ALA A 129 -7.58 2.47 -20.02
N ALA A 130 -7.71 2.80 -18.73
CA ALA A 130 -8.85 2.34 -17.94
C ALA A 130 -10.12 3.12 -18.34
N PRO A 131 -11.33 2.55 -18.13
CA PRO A 131 -12.59 3.27 -18.41
C PRO A 131 -12.76 4.56 -17.58
N THR A 132 -11.99 4.70 -16.50
CA THR A 132 -11.97 5.88 -15.63
C THR A 132 -10.96 6.94 -16.06
N ASP A 133 -10.09 6.64 -17.03
CA ASP A 133 -9.09 7.59 -17.53
C ASP A 133 -9.79 8.72 -18.29
N LEU A 134 -9.39 9.96 -17.99
CA LEU A 134 -9.87 11.14 -18.71
C LEU A 134 -9.08 11.30 -20.01
N LEU A 135 -9.75 11.29 -21.16
CA LEU A 135 -9.10 11.39 -22.47
C LEU A 135 -9.10 12.83 -22.98
N PHE A 136 -7.93 13.29 -23.43
CA PHE A 136 -7.74 14.61 -24.03
C PHE A 136 -6.93 14.48 -25.32
N TYR A 137 -7.36 15.16 -26.37
CA TYR A 137 -6.81 14.98 -27.72
C TYR A 137 -6.11 16.23 -28.23
N TYR A 138 -4.89 16.09 -28.74
CA TYR A 138 -4.14 17.21 -29.34
C TYR A 138 -4.78 17.75 -30.63
N ALA A 139 -5.61 16.94 -31.32
CA ALA A 139 -6.32 17.32 -32.54
C ALA A 139 -7.60 16.51 -32.72
N ALA A 140 -8.63 17.11 -33.35
CA ALA A 140 -9.95 16.49 -33.58
C ALA A 140 -9.88 15.13 -34.30
N ARG A 141 -9.01 14.99 -35.29
CA ARG A 141 -8.81 13.72 -36.01
C ARG A 141 -8.42 12.54 -35.12
N LEU A 142 -7.77 12.79 -33.97
CA LEU A 142 -7.40 11.73 -33.03
C LEU A 142 -8.63 11.23 -32.26
N ALA A 143 -9.53 12.14 -31.92
CA ALA A 143 -10.79 11.83 -31.23
C ALA A 143 -11.75 11.08 -32.16
N GLU A 144 -11.91 11.57 -33.40
CA GLU A 144 -12.70 10.90 -34.45
C GLU A 144 -12.21 9.48 -34.75
N HIS A 145 -10.89 9.26 -34.82
CA HIS A 145 -10.32 7.94 -35.07
C HIS A 145 -10.64 6.93 -33.95
N ARG A 146 -10.83 7.40 -32.70
CA ARG A 146 -11.27 6.57 -31.57
C ARG A 146 -12.79 6.39 -31.50
N GLY A 147 -13.56 7.01 -32.39
CA GLY A 147 -15.02 7.01 -32.33
C GLY A 147 -15.60 7.98 -31.29
N ASP A 148 -14.86 9.02 -30.92
CA ASP A 148 -15.24 10.03 -29.92
C ASP A 148 -15.22 11.44 -30.54
N PRO A 149 -16.18 11.78 -31.43
CA PRO A 149 -16.16 13.04 -32.18
C PRO A 149 -16.36 14.28 -31.30
N ASP A 150 -16.95 14.12 -30.12
CA ASP A 150 -17.17 15.18 -29.12
C ASP A 150 -16.10 15.14 -27.99
N GLY A 151 -14.99 14.40 -28.21
CA GLY A 151 -13.91 14.24 -27.25
C GLY A 151 -13.25 15.55 -26.84
N ASP A 152 -12.73 15.60 -25.61
CA ASP A 152 -12.12 16.83 -25.07
C ASP A 152 -10.82 17.19 -25.83
N LEU A 153 -10.85 18.29 -26.58
CA LEU A 153 -9.67 18.80 -27.27
C LEU A 153 -8.75 19.57 -26.33
N LEU A 154 -7.44 19.43 -26.52
CA LEU A 154 -6.39 20.21 -25.86
C LEU A 154 -5.27 20.54 -26.88
N CYS A 155 -5.54 21.50 -27.76
CA CYS A 155 -4.68 21.89 -28.86
C CYS A 155 -3.58 22.87 -28.40
N LEU A 156 -2.50 22.36 -27.81
CA LEU A 156 -1.46 23.21 -27.21
C LEU A 156 -0.58 23.93 -28.26
N PRO A 157 -0.47 25.28 -28.22
CA PRO A 157 0.40 26.07 -29.10
C PRO A 157 1.87 25.93 -28.67
N ALA A 158 2.62 25.04 -29.32
CA ALA A 158 4.02 24.74 -28.95
C ALA A 158 5.07 25.55 -29.74
N ILE A 159 4.68 26.44 -30.65
CA ILE A 159 5.61 27.30 -31.41
C ILE A 159 5.66 28.69 -30.76
N ASP A 160 6.88 29.14 -30.44
CA ASP A 160 7.17 30.53 -30.10
C ASP A 160 7.06 31.39 -31.36
N VAL A 161 5.94 32.10 -31.49
CA VAL A 161 5.65 32.95 -32.65
C VAL A 161 6.54 34.18 -32.72
N GLU A 162 7.09 34.67 -31.61
CA GLU A 162 8.03 35.79 -31.65
C GLU A 162 9.35 35.32 -32.25
N MET A 163 9.86 34.18 -31.77
CA MET A 163 11.07 33.56 -32.30
C MET A 163 10.91 33.15 -33.77
N PHE A 164 9.78 32.54 -34.14
CA PHE A 164 9.54 32.04 -35.50
C PHE A 164 8.71 33.00 -36.35
N SER A 165 8.83 34.32 -36.14
CA SER A 165 8.20 35.34 -36.99
C SER A 165 9.12 35.86 -38.10
N THR A 166 8.52 36.50 -39.10
CA THR A 166 9.23 37.29 -40.11
C THR A 166 9.83 38.57 -39.50
N VAL A 167 11.13 38.81 -39.67
CA VAL A 167 11.79 40.05 -39.23
C VAL A 167 11.95 41.01 -40.41
N GLY A 168 11.04 41.98 -40.54
CA GLY A 168 11.14 43.11 -41.48
C GLY A 168 10.84 42.79 -42.96
N ALA A 169 9.94 43.57 -43.57
CA ALA A 169 9.66 43.50 -45.01
C ALA A 169 10.84 44.08 -45.81
N GLY A 170 11.79 43.24 -46.23
CA GLY A 170 12.89 43.67 -47.10
C GLY A 170 14.19 42.84 -47.10
N ALA A 171 14.30 41.77 -46.32
CA ALA A 171 15.49 40.91 -46.36
C ALA A 171 15.54 40.07 -47.66
N VAL A 172 16.68 40.10 -48.36
CA VAL A 172 16.93 39.23 -49.53
C VAL A 172 17.19 37.81 -49.03
N ARG A 173 16.18 36.94 -49.18
CA ARG A 173 16.26 35.52 -48.81
C ARG A 173 17.14 34.75 -49.80
N LYS A 174 17.94 33.80 -49.32
CA LYS A 174 18.85 32.97 -50.13
C LYS A 174 18.96 31.56 -49.56
N GLY A 175 19.02 30.59 -50.46
CA GLY A 175 19.33 29.20 -50.14
C GLY A 175 18.11 28.30 -50.12
N SER A 176 18.26 27.13 -50.75
CA SER A 176 17.27 26.06 -50.79
C SER A 176 17.64 24.99 -49.78
N TYR A 177 16.67 24.55 -48.96
CA TYR A 177 16.91 23.55 -47.91
C TYR A 177 16.02 22.33 -48.08
N LEU A 178 16.52 21.14 -47.77
CA LEU A 178 15.75 19.90 -47.71
C LEU A 178 15.63 19.47 -46.24
N TYR A 179 14.42 19.45 -45.71
CA TYR A 179 14.14 18.92 -44.38
C TYR A 179 14.14 17.39 -44.40
N GLN A 180 14.86 16.76 -43.46
CA GLN A 180 14.91 15.32 -43.34
C GLN A 180 14.85 14.88 -41.87
N ASN A 181 13.94 13.95 -41.56
CA ASN A 181 13.81 13.35 -40.22
C ASN A 181 13.55 11.84 -40.30
N ARG A 182 12.35 11.44 -40.74
CA ARG A 182 11.92 10.04 -40.84
C ARG A 182 12.13 9.46 -42.23
N HIS A 183 12.12 10.29 -43.27
CA HIS A 183 12.37 9.82 -44.63
C HIS A 183 13.84 9.41 -44.80
N PRO A 184 14.15 8.18 -45.29
CA PRO A 184 15.53 7.71 -45.44
C PRO A 184 16.33 8.53 -46.47
N LEU A 185 17.58 8.89 -46.13
CA LEU A 185 18.44 9.72 -46.99
C LEU A 185 18.76 9.06 -48.34
N ASP A 186 18.85 7.73 -48.37
CA ASP A 186 19.13 6.92 -49.55
C ASP A 186 17.92 6.78 -50.50
N GLN A 187 16.73 7.18 -50.06
CA GLN A 187 15.49 7.11 -50.84
C GLN A 187 15.07 8.47 -51.44
N ILE A 188 15.86 9.53 -51.19
CA ILE A 188 15.59 10.87 -51.70
C ILE A 188 15.97 10.96 -53.18
N ASP A 189 15.02 11.34 -54.03
CA ASP A 189 15.30 11.70 -55.42
C ASP A 189 15.80 13.15 -55.50
N TYR A 190 17.12 13.30 -55.52
CA TYR A 190 17.78 14.60 -55.63
C TYR A 190 17.62 15.25 -57.01
N SER A 191 17.17 14.52 -58.05
CA SER A 191 16.94 15.11 -59.38
C SER A 191 15.74 16.06 -59.41
N LEU A 192 14.85 15.94 -58.42
CA LEU A 192 13.68 16.81 -58.22
C LEU A 192 14.00 18.11 -57.48
N LEU A 193 15.25 18.28 -57.01
CA LEU A 193 15.67 19.35 -56.13
C LEU A 193 16.66 20.31 -56.82
N PRO A 194 16.76 21.58 -56.38
CA PRO A 194 17.81 22.50 -56.83
C PRO A 194 19.22 21.94 -56.62
N ALA A 195 20.13 22.22 -57.56
CA ALA A 195 21.50 21.71 -57.51
C ALA A 195 22.31 22.22 -56.30
N ASP A 196 21.89 23.32 -55.66
CA ASP A 196 22.52 23.93 -54.49
C ASP A 196 21.78 23.63 -53.17
N ILE A 197 20.90 22.60 -53.15
CA ILE A 197 20.12 22.20 -51.98
C ILE A 197 21.02 21.86 -50.78
N ARG A 198 20.65 22.35 -49.60
CA ARG A 198 21.33 22.08 -48.33
C ARG A 198 20.46 21.21 -47.44
N LEU A 199 21.06 20.25 -46.75
CA LEU A 199 20.32 19.34 -45.87
C LEU A 199 20.09 19.98 -44.49
N LEU A 200 18.83 20.01 -44.05
CA LEU A 200 18.41 20.29 -42.68
C LEU A 200 17.96 18.98 -42.05
N SER A 201 18.90 18.22 -41.49
CA SER A 201 18.65 16.88 -40.93
C SER A 201 18.44 16.91 -39.42
N MET A 202 17.38 16.24 -38.95
CA MET A 202 17.12 16.06 -37.51
C MET A 202 18.09 15.09 -36.83
N ALA A 203 18.97 14.41 -37.57
CA ALA A 203 20.08 13.65 -37.00
C ALA A 203 21.14 14.56 -36.33
N ASN A 204 21.25 15.81 -36.81
CA ASN A 204 22.05 16.88 -36.21
C ASN A 204 21.18 18.15 -36.11
N PRO A 205 20.24 18.19 -35.15
CA PRO A 205 19.29 19.29 -35.05
C PRO A 205 20.00 20.59 -34.66
N LEU A 206 19.61 21.68 -35.31
CA LEU A 206 20.00 23.04 -34.90
C LEU A 206 19.25 23.43 -33.62
N ALA A 207 19.86 24.29 -32.81
CA ALA A 207 19.14 24.93 -31.70
C ALA A 207 18.01 25.82 -32.27
N LEU A 208 16.89 25.96 -31.54
CA LEU A 208 15.73 26.74 -32.03
C LEU A 208 16.08 28.16 -32.54
N PRO A 209 16.95 28.96 -31.88
CA PRO A 209 17.34 30.27 -32.40
C PRO A 209 18.09 30.22 -33.74
N GLU A 210 18.99 29.24 -33.91
CA GLU A 210 19.76 29.02 -35.14
C GLU A 210 18.85 28.52 -36.26
N LEU A 211 17.91 27.62 -35.94
CA LEU A 211 16.89 27.16 -36.86
C LEU A 211 16.00 28.33 -37.31
N ALA A 212 15.54 29.16 -36.39
CA ALA A 212 14.72 30.34 -36.71
C ALA A 212 15.48 31.33 -37.59
N GLU A 213 16.77 31.56 -37.34
CA GLU A 213 17.62 32.39 -38.19
C GLU A 213 17.79 31.80 -39.60
N LEU A 214 18.04 30.50 -39.70
CA LEU A 214 18.11 29.80 -40.98
C LEU A 214 16.80 29.94 -41.75
N LEU A 215 15.66 29.66 -41.11
CA LEU A 215 14.34 29.71 -41.74
C LEU A 215 13.93 31.13 -42.14
N ARG A 216 14.30 32.16 -41.38
CA ARG A 216 14.07 33.57 -41.77
C ARG A 216 14.86 33.99 -43.01
N ASN A 217 16.00 33.36 -43.27
CA ASN A 217 16.87 33.69 -44.39
C ASN A 217 16.68 32.75 -45.59
N ALA A 218 16.13 31.56 -45.39
CA ALA A 218 15.88 30.57 -46.42
C ALA A 218 14.92 31.08 -47.50
N GLU A 219 15.23 30.76 -48.76
CA GLU A 219 14.40 31.10 -49.91
C GLU A 219 13.22 30.12 -50.08
N VAL A 220 13.48 28.84 -49.82
CA VAL A 220 12.52 27.75 -49.92
C VAL A 220 13.01 26.54 -49.11
N MET A 221 12.07 25.79 -48.53
CA MET A 221 12.34 24.49 -47.92
C MET A 221 11.55 23.40 -48.63
N TYR A 222 12.19 22.27 -48.94
CA TYR A 222 11.57 21.08 -49.51
C TYR A 222 11.42 20.01 -48.43
N SER A 223 10.37 19.20 -48.50
CA SER A 223 10.17 18.09 -47.56
C SER A 223 9.41 16.92 -48.20
N TYR A 224 9.79 15.69 -47.86
CA TYR A 224 8.99 14.48 -48.15
C TYR A 224 7.99 14.16 -47.04
N GLU A 225 8.07 14.85 -45.90
CA GLU A 225 7.32 14.48 -44.70
C GLU A 225 6.72 15.71 -43.99
N TRP A 226 5.52 15.54 -43.43
CA TRP A 226 4.87 16.56 -42.63
C TRP A 226 5.49 16.66 -41.23
N SER A 227 5.89 17.87 -40.83
CA SER A 227 6.49 18.15 -39.51
C SER A 227 6.12 19.56 -39.03
N MET A 228 6.13 19.78 -37.72
CA MET A 228 5.97 21.13 -37.14
C MET A 228 7.10 22.08 -37.58
N THR A 229 8.26 21.57 -37.98
CA THR A 229 9.32 22.39 -38.60
C THR A 229 8.86 23.03 -39.92
N CYS A 230 7.94 22.39 -40.66
CA CYS A 230 7.34 22.97 -41.87
C CYS A 230 6.48 24.20 -41.51
N VAL A 231 5.75 24.13 -40.40
CA VAL A 231 4.96 25.24 -39.88
C VAL A 231 5.86 26.39 -39.41
N MET A 232 6.94 26.09 -38.67
CA MET A 232 7.94 27.07 -38.24
C MET A 232 8.57 27.79 -39.45
N ALA A 233 8.87 27.06 -40.52
CA ALA A 233 9.42 27.64 -41.75
C ALA A 233 8.46 28.65 -42.37
N VAL A 234 7.19 28.29 -42.51
CA VAL A 234 6.14 29.15 -43.05
C VAL A 234 5.94 30.40 -42.18
N LEU A 235 5.94 30.28 -40.85
CA LEU A 235 5.85 31.42 -39.94
C LEU A 235 7.06 32.37 -40.05
N CYS A 236 8.26 31.85 -40.33
CA CYS A 236 9.44 32.64 -40.66
C CYS A 236 9.41 33.25 -42.09
N GLY A 237 8.35 32.99 -42.87
CA GLY A 237 8.19 33.43 -44.25
C GLY A 237 8.99 32.62 -45.26
N CYS A 238 9.43 31.42 -44.92
CA CYS A 238 10.03 30.46 -45.84
C CYS A 238 8.92 29.55 -46.41
N PRO A 239 8.64 29.61 -47.73
CA PRO A 239 7.67 28.72 -48.36
C PRO A 239 8.17 27.27 -48.30
N VAL A 240 7.25 26.33 -48.07
CA VAL A 240 7.59 24.91 -47.98
C VAL A 240 6.93 24.13 -49.12
N ILE A 241 7.74 23.40 -49.87
CA ILE A 241 7.32 22.60 -51.03
C ILE A 241 7.40 21.13 -50.66
N PHE A 242 6.25 20.45 -50.66
CA PHE A 242 6.17 19.04 -50.38
C PHE A 242 6.38 18.21 -51.63
N ILE A 243 7.24 17.21 -51.54
CA ILE A 243 7.48 16.25 -52.62
C ILE A 243 6.50 15.10 -52.44
N PRO A 244 5.68 14.76 -53.46
CA PRO A 244 4.71 13.67 -53.36
C PRO A 244 5.36 12.37 -52.90
N GLY A 245 4.87 11.79 -51.81
CA GLY A 245 5.45 10.56 -51.23
C GLY A 245 5.38 10.53 -49.71
N HIS A 246 5.74 9.38 -49.12
CA HIS A 246 5.85 9.17 -47.66
C HIS A 246 4.63 9.68 -46.85
N GLY A 247 3.43 9.43 -47.39
CA GLY A 247 2.17 9.76 -46.74
C GLY A 247 1.75 11.24 -46.81
N VAL A 248 2.44 12.07 -47.60
CA VAL A 248 2.08 13.48 -47.85
C VAL A 248 1.48 13.65 -49.24
N ASP A 249 0.26 14.17 -49.29
CA ASP A 249 -0.49 14.52 -50.50
C ASP A 249 -1.32 15.79 -50.28
N GLN A 250 -1.97 16.30 -51.33
CA GLN A 250 -2.79 17.51 -51.24
C GLN A 250 -3.95 17.38 -50.22
N PRO A 251 -4.72 16.27 -50.17
CA PRO A 251 -5.72 16.06 -49.12
C PRO A 251 -5.19 16.13 -47.69
N LEU A 252 -3.98 15.60 -47.42
CA LEU A 252 -3.34 15.75 -46.11
C LEU A 252 -3.05 17.22 -45.79
N LEU A 253 -2.55 18.00 -46.76
CA LEU A 253 -2.28 19.42 -46.57
C LEU A 253 -3.57 20.21 -46.31
N ASP A 254 -4.63 19.95 -47.08
CA ASP A 254 -5.92 20.62 -46.94
C ASP A 254 -6.57 20.38 -45.57
N THR A 255 -6.37 19.18 -45.02
CA THR A 255 -6.86 18.78 -43.68
C THR A 255 -5.85 19.04 -42.56
N SER A 256 -4.67 19.56 -42.89
CA SER A 256 -3.61 19.85 -41.91
C SER A 256 -3.97 21.03 -41.02
N PHE A 257 -3.20 21.20 -39.94
CA PHE A 257 -3.34 22.29 -38.98
C PHE A 257 -3.34 23.69 -39.65
N PHE A 258 -2.62 23.86 -40.77
CA PHE A 258 -2.50 25.13 -41.50
C PHE A 258 -3.27 25.19 -42.82
N GLY A 259 -3.86 24.07 -43.26
CA GLY A 259 -4.32 23.95 -44.65
C GLY A 259 -3.16 24.07 -45.63
N SER A 260 -3.40 24.70 -46.79
CA SER A 260 -2.39 24.99 -47.83
C SER A 260 -1.63 26.32 -47.62
N VAL A 261 -1.79 27.00 -46.48
CA VAL A 261 -1.16 28.30 -46.23
C VAL A 261 0.35 28.16 -46.12
N GLY A 262 1.11 28.79 -47.03
CA GLY A 262 2.57 28.70 -47.10
C GLY A 262 3.11 27.38 -47.66
N PHE A 263 2.23 26.49 -48.11
CA PHE A 263 2.55 25.16 -48.60
C PHE A 263 2.14 24.99 -50.06
N ALA A 264 2.89 24.18 -50.81
CA ALA A 264 2.50 23.70 -52.12
C ALA A 264 3.08 22.30 -52.37
N MET A 265 2.45 21.54 -53.25
CA MET A 265 3.01 20.27 -53.72
C MET A 265 3.92 20.51 -54.92
N LEU A 266 5.04 19.79 -55.03
CA LEU A 266 6.02 19.96 -56.10
C LEU A 266 5.43 19.73 -57.50
N ASP A 267 4.39 18.91 -57.61
CA ASP A 267 3.69 18.56 -58.85
C ASP A 267 2.67 19.62 -59.31
N GLN A 268 2.50 20.71 -58.56
CA GLN A 268 1.64 21.83 -58.93
C GLN A 268 2.35 22.82 -59.87
N PRO A 269 1.61 23.58 -60.71
CA PRO A 269 2.20 24.66 -61.50
C PRO A 269 2.73 25.77 -60.58
N ASP A 270 3.97 26.20 -60.81
CA ASP A 270 4.65 27.28 -60.07
C ASP A 270 4.50 27.17 -58.54
N PRO A 271 4.90 26.02 -57.93
CA PRO A 271 4.55 25.69 -56.55
C PRO A 271 5.18 26.67 -55.54
N LEU A 272 6.33 27.23 -55.89
CA LEU A 272 7.00 28.24 -55.09
C LEU A 272 6.23 29.56 -55.02
N GLU A 273 5.68 30.04 -56.14
CA GLU A 273 4.84 31.25 -56.17
C GLU A 273 3.52 31.00 -55.44
N HIS A 274 2.94 29.81 -55.61
CA HIS A 274 1.70 29.42 -54.90
C HIS A 274 1.87 29.46 -53.38
N ALA A 275 2.92 28.80 -52.86
CA ALA A 275 3.25 28.82 -51.44
C ALA A 275 3.56 30.23 -50.94
N ARG A 276 4.33 31.03 -51.71
CA ARG A 276 4.69 32.42 -51.34
C ARG A 276 3.48 33.35 -51.23
N ALA A 277 2.51 33.20 -52.12
CA ALA A 277 1.34 34.09 -52.18
C ALA A 277 0.49 34.05 -50.90
N SER A 278 0.51 32.95 -50.15
CA SER A 278 -0.29 32.75 -48.93
C SER A 278 0.52 32.90 -47.64
N LEU A 279 1.82 33.18 -47.69
CA LEU A 279 2.67 33.32 -46.48
C LEU A 279 2.17 34.40 -45.50
N GLY A 280 1.54 35.47 -46.02
CA GLY A 280 0.98 36.54 -45.18
C GLY A 280 -0.15 36.08 -44.25
N ASP A 281 -0.84 35.00 -44.61
CA ASP A 281 -1.96 34.45 -43.85
C ASP A 281 -1.52 33.42 -42.79
N ALA A 282 -0.23 33.07 -42.75
CA ALA A 282 0.32 32.04 -41.86
C ALA A 282 0.12 32.36 -40.37
N LEU A 283 0.50 33.56 -39.94
CA LEU A 283 0.36 33.97 -38.54
C LEU A 283 -1.12 34.12 -38.13
N PRO A 284 -1.99 34.81 -38.91
CA PRO A 284 -3.44 34.81 -38.65
C PRO A 284 -4.03 33.42 -38.51
N ARG A 285 -3.64 32.47 -39.39
CA ARG A 285 -4.11 31.09 -39.34
C ARG A 285 -3.65 30.35 -38.08
N TYR A 286 -2.38 30.51 -37.69
CA TYR A 286 -1.87 29.93 -36.46
C TYR A 286 -2.63 30.43 -35.23
N VAL A 287 -2.85 31.75 -35.14
CA VAL A 287 -3.58 32.37 -34.04
C VAL A 287 -5.02 31.88 -34.01
N GLU A 288 -5.72 31.84 -35.14
CA GLU A 288 -7.08 31.32 -35.26
C GLU A 288 -7.18 29.87 -34.72
N ARG A 289 -6.25 29.00 -35.15
CA ARG A 289 -6.26 27.58 -34.80
C ARG A 289 -5.87 27.28 -33.35
N THR A 290 -5.22 28.22 -32.68
CA THR A 290 -4.79 28.07 -31.29
C THR A 290 -5.62 28.91 -30.32
N ALA A 291 -6.54 29.75 -30.80
CA ALA A 291 -7.33 30.66 -29.99
C ALA A 291 -8.18 29.95 -28.92
N SER A 292 -8.70 28.75 -29.21
CA SER A 292 -9.52 27.97 -28.27
C SER A 292 -8.70 27.27 -27.18
N PHE A 293 -7.37 27.27 -27.26
CA PHE A 293 -6.50 26.54 -26.32
C PHE A 293 -6.77 26.92 -24.86
N TRP A 294 -6.95 28.20 -24.56
CA TRP A 294 -7.16 28.64 -23.18
C TRP A 294 -8.45 28.10 -22.58
N GLN A 295 -9.54 28.11 -23.36
CA GLN A 295 -10.81 27.50 -22.95
C GLN A 295 -10.69 25.98 -22.79
N GLN A 296 -9.95 25.33 -23.69
CA GLN A 296 -9.67 23.88 -23.61
C GLN A 296 -8.84 23.52 -22.38
N LEU A 297 -7.84 24.34 -22.04
CA LEU A 297 -7.03 24.20 -20.83
C LEU A 297 -7.90 24.35 -19.58
N ASP A 298 -8.83 25.31 -19.55
CA ASP A 298 -9.79 25.46 -18.44
C ASP A 298 -10.70 24.23 -18.28
N VAL A 299 -11.15 23.62 -19.38
CA VAL A 299 -11.93 22.36 -19.36
C VAL A 299 -11.07 21.19 -18.84
N PHE A 300 -9.84 21.06 -19.33
CA PHE A 300 -8.89 20.06 -18.86
C PHE A 300 -8.69 20.17 -17.35
N ILE A 301 -8.43 21.37 -16.85
CA ILE A 301 -8.28 21.64 -15.43
C ILE A 301 -9.55 21.29 -14.67
N ALA A 302 -10.71 21.80 -15.10
CA ALA A 302 -11.96 21.61 -14.38
C ALA A 302 -12.32 20.13 -14.24
N LYS A 303 -12.22 19.34 -15.32
CA LYS A 303 -12.54 17.90 -15.31
C LYS A 303 -11.58 17.08 -14.45
N THR A 304 -10.28 17.34 -14.59
CA THR A 304 -9.26 16.62 -13.83
C THR A 304 -9.28 16.99 -12.34
N GLN A 305 -9.42 18.28 -12.00
CA GLN A 305 -9.57 18.74 -10.61
C GLN A 305 -10.87 18.26 -9.98
N ALA A 306 -12.01 18.31 -10.67
CA ALA A 306 -13.27 17.78 -10.13
C ALA A 306 -13.18 16.29 -9.82
N THR A 307 -12.47 15.53 -10.65
CA THR A 307 -12.22 14.11 -10.43
C THR A 307 -11.28 13.90 -9.23
N ALA A 308 -10.19 14.67 -9.13
CA ALA A 308 -9.29 14.64 -7.98
C ALA A 308 -9.97 15.05 -6.67
N VAL A 309 -10.90 16.01 -6.69
CA VAL A 309 -11.69 16.40 -5.52
C VAL A 309 -12.64 15.28 -5.09
N ARG A 310 -13.37 14.65 -6.03
CA ARG A 310 -14.23 13.50 -5.72
C ARG A 310 -13.42 12.36 -5.11
N GLU A 311 -12.27 12.08 -5.71
CA GLU A 311 -11.33 11.08 -5.20
C GLU A 311 -10.78 11.43 -3.82
N ALA A 312 -10.47 12.70 -3.55
CA ALA A 312 -9.97 13.14 -2.25
C ALA A 312 -11.04 13.03 -1.15
N VAL A 313 -12.31 13.25 -1.50
CA VAL A 313 -13.43 13.02 -0.58
C VAL A 313 -13.62 11.52 -0.34
N GLY A 314 -13.66 10.71 -1.40
CA GLY A 314 -13.80 9.25 -1.31
C GLY A 314 -12.68 8.59 -0.52
N ASN A 315 -11.44 8.98 -0.78
CA ASN A 315 -10.23 8.40 -0.18
C ASN A 315 -9.74 9.17 1.06
N ARG A 316 -10.59 9.97 1.71
CA ARG A 316 -10.17 10.83 2.84
C ARG A 316 -9.46 10.07 3.97
N LEU A 317 -9.80 8.80 4.17
CA LEU A 317 -9.21 7.91 5.17
C LEU A 317 -8.08 7.02 4.62
N GLY A 318 -7.69 7.21 3.35
CA GLY A 318 -6.69 6.40 2.65
C GLY A 318 -7.17 4.98 2.33
N VAL A 319 -8.46 4.70 2.41
CA VAL A 319 -9.05 3.35 2.25
C VAL A 319 -9.04 2.90 0.80
N LEU A 320 -9.34 3.78 -0.16
CA LEU A 320 -9.27 3.41 -1.58
C LEU A 320 -7.85 3.06 -2.01
N ASP A 321 -6.84 3.78 -1.53
CA ASP A 321 -5.44 3.44 -1.86
C ASP A 321 -5.03 2.09 -1.28
N TRP A 322 -5.47 1.78 -0.06
CA TRP A 322 -5.24 0.49 0.57
C TRP A 322 -5.95 -0.64 -0.19
N LEU A 323 -7.19 -0.45 -0.64
CA LEU A 323 -7.90 -1.40 -1.50
C LEU A 323 -7.20 -1.59 -2.86
N ARG A 324 -6.64 -0.53 -3.46
CA ARG A 324 -5.92 -0.61 -4.74
C ARG A 324 -4.59 -1.35 -4.64
N GLN A 325 -3.94 -1.32 -3.48
CA GLN A 325 -2.71 -2.10 -3.24
C GLN A 325 -2.98 -3.61 -3.18
N ARG A 326 -4.23 -4.01 -2.98
CA ARG A 326 -4.68 -5.41 -2.93
C ARG A 326 -4.97 -5.95 -4.34
N TYR A 327 -3.94 -5.91 -5.18
CA TYR A 327 -3.98 -6.41 -6.55
C TYR A 327 -2.75 -7.29 -6.83
N PRO A 328 -2.92 -8.56 -7.26
CA PRO A 328 -1.79 -9.46 -7.46
C PRO A 328 -0.88 -8.96 -8.58
N LEU A 329 0.43 -9.13 -8.42
CA LEU A 329 1.38 -8.89 -9.51
C LEU A 329 1.12 -9.85 -10.67
N ALA A 330 1.53 -9.48 -11.89
CA ALA A 330 1.28 -10.28 -13.09
C ALA A 330 1.70 -11.76 -12.94
N GLN A 331 2.87 -12.02 -12.34
CA GLN A 331 3.32 -13.40 -12.10
C GLN A 331 2.50 -14.13 -11.04
N GLN A 332 2.10 -13.43 -9.98
CA GLN A 332 1.24 -13.99 -8.94
C GLN A 332 -0.13 -14.36 -9.52
N LEU A 333 -0.70 -13.49 -10.36
CA LEU A 333 -1.97 -13.74 -11.03
C LEU A 333 -1.89 -14.99 -11.92
N ARG A 334 -0.79 -15.18 -12.69
CA ARG A 334 -0.58 -16.41 -13.48
C ARG A 334 -0.61 -17.67 -12.60
N LEU A 335 0.08 -17.66 -11.46
CA LEU A 335 0.10 -18.80 -10.53
C LEU A 335 -1.28 -19.06 -9.91
N ILE A 336 -2.01 -18.00 -9.59
CA ILE A 336 -3.39 -18.09 -9.09
C ILE A 336 -4.31 -18.71 -10.14
N ASP A 337 -4.23 -18.24 -11.39
CA ASP A 337 -5.03 -18.78 -12.50
C ASP A 337 -4.72 -20.26 -12.75
N GLU A 338 -3.44 -20.65 -12.71
CA GLU A 338 -3.01 -22.05 -12.79
C GLU A 338 -3.59 -22.89 -11.64
N ARG A 339 -3.55 -22.37 -10.40
CA ARG A 339 -4.13 -23.06 -9.23
C ARG A 339 -5.63 -23.24 -9.37
N LEU A 340 -6.35 -22.20 -9.80
CA LEU A 340 -7.80 -22.22 -10.01
C LEU A 340 -8.19 -23.17 -11.15
N ALA A 341 -7.42 -23.20 -12.24
CA ALA A 341 -7.66 -24.11 -13.37
C ALA A 341 -7.44 -25.58 -13.02
N ASN A 342 -6.51 -25.88 -12.12
CA ASN A 342 -6.18 -27.24 -11.67
C ASN A 342 -7.01 -27.73 -10.48
N SER A 343 -7.89 -26.89 -9.93
CA SER A 343 -8.72 -27.19 -8.76
C SER A 343 -10.21 -27.16 -9.10
N ALA A 344 -11.06 -27.66 -8.20
CA ALA A 344 -12.51 -27.49 -8.29
C ALA A 344 -12.91 -26.07 -7.86
N ALA A 345 -12.52 -25.06 -8.64
CA ALA A 345 -12.74 -23.65 -8.32
C ALA A 345 -14.24 -23.30 -8.25
N PRO A 346 -14.69 -22.60 -7.19
CA PRO A 346 -16.11 -22.37 -6.91
C PRO A 346 -16.74 -21.45 -7.95
N ALA A 347 -17.91 -21.82 -8.50
CA ALA A 347 -18.69 -20.90 -9.32
C ALA A 347 -19.59 -20.02 -8.45
N PHE A 348 -19.60 -18.72 -8.71
CA PHE A 348 -20.39 -17.74 -7.95
C PHE A 348 -21.58 -17.23 -8.74
N THR A 349 -22.74 -17.10 -8.09
CA THR A 349 -23.89 -16.36 -8.62
C THR A 349 -24.11 -15.11 -7.79
N VAL A 350 -24.04 -13.94 -8.44
CA VAL A 350 -24.33 -12.65 -7.83
C VAL A 350 -25.74 -12.22 -8.22
N LEU A 351 -26.63 -12.11 -7.23
CA LEU A 351 -28.00 -11.69 -7.39
C LEU A 351 -28.10 -10.19 -7.06
N VAL A 352 -28.18 -9.35 -8.09
CA VAL A 352 -28.27 -7.89 -7.95
C VAL A 352 -29.73 -7.48 -7.84
N ARG A 353 -30.13 -6.92 -6.70
CA ARG A 353 -31.45 -6.32 -6.50
C ARG A 353 -31.45 -4.91 -7.09
N ASP A 354 -32.26 -4.69 -8.12
CA ASP A 354 -32.43 -3.38 -8.74
C ASP A 354 -33.71 -2.70 -8.24
N ALA A 355 -33.54 -1.55 -7.58
CA ALA A 355 -34.62 -0.69 -7.12
C ALA A 355 -35.06 0.34 -8.19
N GLY A 356 -34.65 0.17 -9.46
CA GLY A 356 -35.01 1.03 -10.58
C GLY A 356 -34.09 2.24 -10.74
N ASN A 357 -32.81 2.11 -10.36
CA ASN A 357 -31.80 3.16 -10.53
C ASN A 357 -30.74 2.73 -11.56
N PRO A 358 -30.85 3.18 -12.83
CA PRO A 358 -29.95 2.74 -13.90
C PRO A 358 -28.48 3.06 -13.64
N LEU A 359 -28.18 4.17 -12.97
CA LEU A 359 -26.80 4.54 -12.65
C LEU A 359 -26.22 3.62 -11.57
N ALA A 360 -26.98 3.35 -10.52
CA ALA A 360 -26.56 2.44 -9.45
C ALA A 360 -26.34 1.02 -10.00
N LEU A 361 -27.26 0.55 -10.84
CA LEU A 361 -27.13 -0.75 -11.49
C LEU A 361 -25.90 -0.81 -12.41
N ALA A 362 -25.69 0.21 -13.25
CA ALA A 362 -24.52 0.29 -14.12
C ALA A 362 -23.22 0.26 -13.32
N HIS A 363 -23.14 0.98 -12.21
CA HIS A 363 -21.97 0.96 -11.31
C HIS A 363 -21.64 -0.46 -10.81
N THR A 364 -22.65 -1.19 -10.32
CA THR A 364 -22.45 -2.57 -9.85
C THR A 364 -22.01 -3.50 -10.97
N LEU A 365 -22.71 -3.47 -12.11
CA LEU A 365 -22.39 -4.34 -13.25
C LEU A 365 -20.99 -4.04 -13.83
N ASP A 366 -20.60 -2.76 -13.92
CA ASP A 366 -19.27 -2.38 -14.39
C ASP A 366 -18.15 -2.84 -13.44
N SER A 367 -18.42 -2.88 -12.13
CA SER A 367 -17.46 -3.41 -11.15
C SER A 367 -17.29 -4.93 -11.26
N LEU A 368 -18.38 -5.64 -11.57
CA LEU A 368 -18.38 -7.10 -11.82
C LEU A 368 -17.65 -7.46 -13.12
N ASP A 369 -17.79 -6.64 -14.16
CA ASP A 369 -17.09 -6.83 -15.45
C ASP A 369 -15.56 -6.66 -15.32
N ARG A 370 -15.07 -5.98 -14.27
CA ARG A 370 -13.63 -5.70 -14.03
C ARG A 370 -12.98 -6.64 -13.01
N GLN A 371 -13.71 -7.64 -12.52
CA GLN A 371 -13.21 -8.56 -11.50
C GLN A 371 -12.07 -9.42 -12.03
N LEU A 372 -11.12 -9.76 -11.15
CA LEU A 372 -10.07 -10.72 -11.48
C LEU A 372 -10.60 -12.16 -11.59
N TYR A 373 -11.68 -12.48 -10.89
CA TYR A 373 -12.27 -13.81 -10.90
C TYR A 373 -13.40 -13.93 -11.93
N GLN A 374 -13.23 -14.83 -12.90
CA GLN A 374 -14.10 -14.91 -14.09
C GLN A 374 -15.24 -15.93 -13.98
N ARG A 375 -15.25 -16.83 -12.97
CA ARG A 375 -16.30 -17.87 -12.82
C ARG A 375 -17.52 -17.32 -12.09
N ILE A 376 -18.06 -16.22 -12.60
CA ILE A 376 -19.19 -15.50 -12.04
C ILE A 376 -20.39 -15.57 -12.99
N HIS A 377 -21.58 -15.72 -12.42
CA HIS A 377 -22.84 -15.58 -13.11
C HIS A 377 -23.62 -14.43 -12.47
N VAL A 378 -24.04 -13.46 -13.27
CA VAL A 378 -24.74 -12.27 -12.76
C VAL A 378 -26.22 -12.37 -13.12
N CYS A 379 -27.08 -12.25 -12.11
CA CYS A 379 -28.53 -12.17 -12.29
C CYS A 379 -29.04 -10.85 -11.70
N VAL A 380 -29.74 -10.06 -12.50
CA VAL A 380 -30.41 -8.83 -12.06
C VAL A 380 -31.89 -9.13 -11.81
N MET A 381 -32.35 -8.77 -10.62
CA MET A 381 -33.71 -8.94 -10.14
C MET A 381 -34.40 -7.58 -10.04
N GLY A 382 -35.46 -7.37 -10.82
CA GLY A 382 -36.19 -6.11 -10.82
C GLY A 382 -37.15 -5.97 -12.00
N ASP A 383 -37.82 -4.81 -12.06
CA ASP A 383 -38.91 -4.56 -13.02
C ASP A 383 -38.43 -4.36 -14.47
N THR A 384 -37.19 -3.94 -14.66
CA THR A 384 -36.63 -3.55 -15.97
C THR A 384 -35.44 -4.42 -16.38
N ASP A 385 -35.46 -4.88 -17.63
CA ASP A 385 -34.33 -5.60 -18.24
C ASP A 385 -33.12 -4.65 -18.42
N PRO A 386 -31.93 -4.98 -17.89
CA PRO A 386 -30.71 -4.19 -18.07
C PRO A 386 -30.17 -4.19 -19.51
N GLY A 387 -30.60 -5.12 -20.38
CA GLY A 387 -30.17 -5.18 -21.78
C GLY A 387 -28.69 -5.56 -22.00
N ARG A 388 -28.04 -6.20 -21.02
CA ARG A 388 -26.65 -6.69 -21.12
C ARG A 388 -26.61 -8.18 -21.49
N ALA A 389 -25.83 -8.54 -22.50
CA ALA A 389 -25.80 -9.90 -23.05
C ALA A 389 -25.36 -11.00 -22.06
N ASN A 390 -24.50 -10.67 -21.08
CA ASN A 390 -23.95 -11.62 -20.11
C ASN A 390 -24.64 -11.56 -18.74
N VAL A 391 -25.81 -10.92 -18.66
CA VAL A 391 -26.56 -10.76 -17.41
C VAL A 391 -27.91 -11.44 -17.59
N GLN A 392 -28.23 -12.39 -16.71
CA GLN A 392 -29.57 -12.95 -16.64
C GLN A 392 -30.50 -11.91 -15.99
N TRP A 393 -31.66 -11.67 -16.60
CA TRP A 393 -32.70 -10.85 -15.97
C TRP A 393 -33.82 -11.73 -15.42
N LEU A 394 -34.27 -11.41 -14.21
CA LEU A 394 -35.42 -12.03 -13.56
C LEU A 394 -36.41 -10.94 -13.16
N ALA A 395 -37.57 -10.93 -13.83
CA ALA A 395 -38.65 -10.02 -13.52
C ALA A 395 -39.28 -10.40 -12.17
N CYS A 396 -39.16 -9.51 -11.17
CA CYS A 396 -39.80 -9.65 -9.87
C CYS A 396 -39.90 -8.30 -9.16
N ASP A 397 -40.77 -8.21 -8.14
CA ASP A 397 -40.74 -7.09 -7.20
C ASP A 397 -39.44 -7.16 -6.38
N SER A 398 -38.55 -6.19 -6.58
CA SER A 398 -37.26 -6.16 -5.88
C SER A 398 -37.40 -5.98 -4.36
N LYS A 399 -38.57 -5.58 -3.86
CA LYS A 399 -38.88 -5.53 -2.41
C LYS A 399 -39.30 -6.88 -1.83
N GLN A 400 -39.79 -7.81 -2.66
CA GLN A 400 -40.20 -9.16 -2.24
C GLN A 400 -39.55 -10.22 -3.15
N PRO A 401 -38.20 -10.35 -3.11
CA PRO A 401 -37.48 -11.17 -4.07
C PRO A 401 -37.48 -12.66 -3.74
N VAL A 402 -37.95 -13.08 -2.55
CA VAL A 402 -37.72 -14.43 -1.99
C VAL A 402 -38.24 -15.55 -2.91
N ALA A 403 -39.47 -15.43 -3.41
CA ALA A 403 -40.04 -16.43 -4.31
C ALA A 403 -39.23 -16.57 -5.62
N ALA A 404 -38.75 -15.44 -6.16
CA ALA A 404 -37.94 -15.40 -7.36
C ALA A 404 -36.55 -16.03 -7.13
N ILE A 405 -35.91 -15.70 -6.00
CA ILE A 405 -34.62 -16.28 -5.59
C ILE A 405 -34.74 -17.80 -5.44
N ASN A 406 -35.73 -18.27 -4.68
CA ASN A 406 -35.91 -19.69 -4.43
C ASN A 406 -36.18 -20.48 -5.73
N GLY A 407 -36.98 -19.92 -6.65
CA GLY A 407 -37.19 -20.51 -7.97
C GLY A 407 -35.92 -20.55 -8.83
N LEU A 408 -35.08 -19.52 -8.75
CA LEU A 408 -33.79 -19.46 -9.45
C LEU A 408 -32.82 -20.55 -8.95
N LEU A 409 -32.79 -20.81 -7.64
CA LEU A 409 -31.92 -21.83 -7.02
C LEU A 409 -32.16 -23.23 -7.58
N GLU A 410 -33.37 -23.55 -8.04
CA GLU A 410 -33.66 -24.85 -8.67
C GLU A 410 -32.94 -25.04 -10.02
N GLY A 411 -32.73 -23.94 -10.77
CA GLY A 411 -32.20 -23.99 -12.14
C GLY A 411 -30.72 -23.63 -12.31
N VAL A 412 -30.12 -22.88 -11.37
CA VAL A 412 -28.73 -22.43 -11.48
C VAL A 412 -27.74 -23.51 -11.05
N ARG A 413 -26.65 -23.65 -11.81
CA ARG A 413 -25.61 -24.69 -11.62
C ARG A 413 -24.42 -24.26 -10.76
N SER A 414 -24.33 -22.99 -10.39
CA SER A 414 -23.23 -22.47 -9.56
C SER A 414 -23.22 -23.07 -8.16
N ASP A 415 -22.06 -23.05 -7.52
CA ASP A 415 -21.85 -23.66 -6.21
C ASP A 415 -22.28 -22.72 -5.08
N TRP A 416 -22.05 -21.41 -5.24
CA TRP A 416 -22.32 -20.39 -4.23
C TRP A 416 -23.16 -19.23 -4.76
N PHE A 417 -23.94 -18.62 -3.88
CA PHE A 417 -24.91 -17.57 -4.18
C PHE A 417 -24.78 -16.42 -3.20
N MET A 418 -24.80 -15.18 -3.67
CA MET A 418 -24.82 -13.98 -2.83
C MET A 418 -25.84 -12.95 -3.33
N LEU A 419 -26.37 -12.15 -2.42
CA LEU A 419 -27.24 -11.02 -2.72
C LEU A 419 -26.47 -9.70 -2.58
N VAL A 420 -26.74 -8.76 -3.47
CA VAL A 420 -26.21 -7.38 -3.42
C VAL A 420 -27.27 -6.39 -3.89
N GLU A 421 -27.13 -5.14 -3.46
CA GLU A 421 -27.98 -4.04 -3.92
C GLU A 421 -27.33 -3.29 -5.09
N ALA A 422 -28.14 -2.84 -6.05
CA ALA A 422 -27.65 -1.96 -7.11
C ALA A 422 -27.03 -0.67 -6.50
N GLY A 423 -25.81 -0.35 -6.92
CA GLY A 423 -25.00 0.78 -6.43
C GLY A 423 -23.78 0.37 -5.59
N GLU A 424 -23.70 -0.90 -5.21
CA GLU A 424 -22.52 -1.48 -4.55
C GLU A 424 -21.45 -1.83 -5.58
N GLU A 425 -20.18 -1.72 -5.19
CA GLU A 425 -19.03 -1.84 -6.09
C GLU A 425 -18.09 -2.94 -5.59
N PHE A 426 -17.88 -3.99 -6.38
CA PHE A 426 -16.95 -5.05 -6.01
C PHE A 426 -15.49 -4.58 -6.09
N THR A 427 -14.67 -4.97 -5.11
CA THR A 427 -13.23 -4.72 -5.16
C THR A 427 -12.59 -5.62 -6.21
N ALA A 428 -11.45 -5.24 -6.80
CA ALA A 428 -10.86 -5.99 -7.92
C ALA A 428 -10.50 -7.45 -7.57
N ALA A 429 -10.03 -7.69 -6.34
CA ALA A 429 -9.56 -8.98 -5.87
C ALA A 429 -10.52 -9.69 -4.90
N GLY A 430 -11.61 -9.05 -4.46
CA GLY A 430 -12.50 -9.58 -3.43
C GLY A 430 -12.99 -11.00 -3.73
N LEU A 431 -13.65 -11.19 -4.88
CA LEU A 431 -14.14 -12.52 -5.30
C LEU A 431 -12.99 -13.52 -5.55
N LEU A 432 -11.84 -13.05 -6.03
CA LEU A 432 -10.68 -13.91 -6.28
C LEU A 432 -10.14 -14.49 -4.96
N VAL A 433 -9.92 -13.65 -3.96
CA VAL A 433 -9.43 -14.06 -2.65
C VAL A 433 -10.47 -14.93 -1.94
N THR A 434 -11.77 -14.61 -2.05
CA THR A 434 -12.83 -15.49 -1.53
C THR A 434 -12.80 -16.87 -2.19
N ALA A 435 -12.64 -16.96 -3.51
CA ALA A 435 -12.52 -18.24 -4.21
C ALA A 435 -11.32 -19.05 -3.74
N LEU A 436 -10.17 -18.41 -3.52
CA LEU A 436 -8.95 -19.05 -3.00
C LEU A 436 -9.15 -19.58 -1.58
N ASN A 437 -9.72 -18.78 -0.67
CA ASN A 437 -10.05 -19.23 0.69
C ASN A 437 -11.02 -20.42 0.69
N LEU A 438 -12.02 -20.41 -0.20
CA LEU A 438 -12.98 -21.51 -0.33
C LEU A 438 -12.37 -22.81 -0.85
N LEU A 439 -11.23 -22.78 -1.56
CA LEU A 439 -10.50 -24.00 -1.94
C LEU A 439 -9.88 -24.70 -0.73
N GLU A 440 -9.51 -23.94 0.30
CA GLU A 440 -8.91 -24.44 1.54
C GLU A 440 -9.94 -24.65 2.66
N ALA A 441 -11.16 -24.13 2.48
CA ALA A 441 -12.24 -24.26 3.45
C ALA A 441 -12.70 -25.72 3.58
N PRO A 442 -13.04 -26.18 4.80
CA PRO A 442 -13.58 -27.52 4.99
C PRO A 442 -14.95 -27.66 4.32
N ASP A 443 -15.32 -28.89 3.95
CA ASP A 443 -16.65 -29.18 3.36
C ASP A 443 -17.83 -28.77 4.27
N SER A 444 -17.58 -28.65 5.57
CA SER A 444 -18.56 -28.15 6.54
C SER A 444 -18.83 -26.65 6.41
N CYS A 445 -18.03 -25.89 5.64
CA CYS A 445 -18.28 -24.50 5.31
C CYS A 445 -19.42 -24.42 4.30
N LEU A 446 -20.56 -23.89 4.73
CA LEU A 446 -21.81 -23.83 3.96
C LEU A 446 -22.29 -22.39 3.74
N ALA A 447 -21.73 -21.45 4.50
CA ALA A 447 -21.84 -20.03 4.22
C ALA A 447 -20.50 -19.35 4.48
N VAL A 448 -20.24 -18.25 3.79
CA VAL A 448 -19.06 -17.41 4.04
C VAL A 448 -19.46 -15.96 3.93
N TYR A 449 -18.97 -15.12 4.81
CA TYR A 449 -19.04 -13.67 4.63
C TYR A 449 -17.64 -13.10 4.60
N ALA A 450 -17.53 -11.89 4.07
CA ALA A 450 -16.27 -11.20 3.92
C ALA A 450 -16.31 -9.84 4.61
N ASP A 451 -15.15 -9.21 4.70
CA ASP A 451 -15.06 -7.80 5.06
C ASP A 451 -15.70 -6.93 3.96
N GLU A 452 -15.92 -5.66 4.26
CA GLU A 452 -16.38 -4.68 3.27
C GLU A 452 -15.81 -3.28 3.55
N ALA A 453 -15.98 -2.39 2.59
CA ALA A 453 -15.86 -0.95 2.83
C ALA A 453 -17.25 -0.31 2.74
N LEU A 454 -17.46 0.80 3.45
CA LEU A 454 -18.74 1.51 3.48
C LEU A 454 -18.57 2.91 2.90
N ARG A 455 -19.49 3.32 2.04
CA ARG A 455 -19.56 4.68 1.52
C ARG A 455 -20.46 5.54 2.39
N ILE A 456 -19.86 6.30 3.31
CA ILE A 456 -20.54 7.13 4.32
C ILE A 456 -20.35 8.61 3.98
N GLY A 457 -21.43 9.31 3.62
CA GLY A 457 -21.35 10.75 3.28
C GLY A 457 -20.36 11.08 2.16
N GLY A 458 -20.12 10.13 1.25
CA GLY A 458 -19.14 10.25 0.16
C GLY A 458 -17.70 9.89 0.52
N VAL A 459 -17.41 9.60 1.79
CA VAL A 459 -16.12 9.05 2.27
C VAL A 459 -16.22 7.53 2.29
N ILE A 460 -15.14 6.84 1.93
CA ILE A 460 -15.04 5.39 2.03
C ILE A 460 -14.24 5.05 3.29
N ASP A 461 -14.85 4.25 4.15
CA ASP A 461 -14.23 3.71 5.36
C ASP A 461 -14.30 2.18 5.37
N LEU A 462 -13.52 1.52 6.21
CA LEU A 462 -13.51 0.05 6.32
C LEU A 462 -14.50 -0.46 7.37
N SER A 463 -15.19 -1.54 7.02
CA SER A 463 -16.01 -2.38 7.89
C SER A 463 -15.40 -3.79 7.89
N LEU A 464 -14.32 -3.92 8.65
CA LEU A 464 -13.57 -5.15 8.90
C LEU A 464 -14.25 -5.91 10.03
N ARG A 465 -14.90 -7.02 9.71
CA ARG A 465 -15.75 -7.79 10.60
C ARG A 465 -14.89 -8.74 11.45
N PRO A 466 -15.32 -9.07 12.68
CA PRO A 466 -14.74 -10.20 13.41
C PRO A 466 -15.21 -11.53 12.78
N ASP A 467 -14.67 -12.64 13.25
CA ASP A 467 -15.26 -13.96 13.02
C ASP A 467 -16.66 -14.03 13.63
N LEU A 468 -17.44 -15.07 13.26
CA LEU A 468 -18.88 -15.09 13.49
C LEU A 468 -19.20 -14.92 14.98
N ASN A 469 -19.74 -13.75 15.30
CA ASN A 469 -20.11 -13.35 16.65
C ASN A 469 -21.62 -13.34 16.75
N LEU A 470 -22.20 -14.44 17.24
CA LEU A 470 -23.66 -14.60 17.28
C LEU A 470 -24.35 -13.50 18.11
N ASP A 471 -23.77 -13.11 19.25
CA ASP A 471 -24.34 -12.04 20.06
C ASP A 471 -24.30 -10.69 19.32
N LEU A 472 -23.23 -10.40 18.57
CA LEU A 472 -23.15 -9.20 17.73
C LEU A 472 -24.10 -9.27 16.53
N LEU A 473 -24.31 -10.45 15.92
CA LEU A 473 -25.26 -10.66 14.82
C LEU A 473 -26.70 -10.39 15.27
N LEU A 474 -27.07 -10.87 16.47
CA LEU A 474 -28.38 -10.58 17.07
C LEU A 474 -28.52 -9.11 17.47
N ALA A 475 -27.45 -8.52 18.01
CA ALA A 475 -27.46 -7.14 18.50
C ALA A 475 -27.44 -6.10 17.36
N PHE A 476 -26.83 -6.40 16.21
CA PHE A 476 -26.80 -5.50 15.06
C PHE A 476 -26.82 -6.24 13.71
N PRO A 477 -27.97 -6.82 13.31
CA PRO A 477 -28.10 -7.62 12.09
C PRO A 477 -27.63 -6.88 10.83
N ALA A 478 -28.00 -5.61 10.67
CA ALA A 478 -27.65 -4.83 9.49
C ALA A 478 -26.13 -4.70 9.22
N SER A 479 -25.28 -4.95 10.22
CA SER A 479 -23.82 -4.91 10.08
C SER A 479 -23.17 -6.27 9.77
N LEU A 480 -23.85 -7.38 10.06
CA LEU A 480 -23.27 -8.73 9.94
C LEU A 480 -24.09 -9.69 9.08
N SER A 481 -25.36 -9.39 8.78
CA SER A 481 -26.30 -10.25 8.06
C SER A 481 -26.30 -10.00 6.53
N CYS A 482 -25.58 -9.00 6.04
CA CYS A 482 -25.50 -8.70 4.61
C CYS A 482 -24.27 -9.33 3.93
N HIS A 483 -24.39 -9.56 2.62
CA HIS A 483 -23.33 -10.01 1.73
C HIS A 483 -22.73 -11.39 2.06
N TRP A 484 -23.54 -12.29 2.63
CA TRP A 484 -23.14 -13.68 2.79
C TRP A 484 -23.21 -14.41 1.44
N MET A 485 -22.25 -15.30 1.20
CA MET A 485 -22.29 -16.27 0.12
C MET A 485 -22.73 -17.61 0.70
N TYR A 486 -23.74 -18.22 0.10
CA TYR A 486 -24.35 -19.47 0.54
C TYR A 486 -24.06 -20.60 -0.41
N ARG A 487 -23.63 -21.75 0.12
CA ARG A 487 -23.51 -22.97 -0.66
C ARG A 487 -24.91 -23.43 -1.06
N ARG A 488 -25.14 -23.56 -2.37
CA ARG A 488 -26.47 -23.85 -2.95
C ARG A 488 -27.16 -25.04 -2.30
N GLU A 489 -26.42 -26.14 -2.17
CA GLU A 489 -26.96 -27.41 -1.68
C GLU A 489 -27.47 -27.29 -0.25
N ALA A 490 -26.77 -26.52 0.59
CA ALA A 490 -27.21 -26.25 1.96
C ALA A 490 -28.48 -25.40 1.99
N LEU A 491 -28.51 -24.34 1.15
CA LEU A 491 -29.67 -23.45 1.03
C LEU A 491 -30.92 -24.21 0.59
N VAL A 492 -30.81 -25.09 -0.40
CA VAL A 492 -31.91 -25.95 -0.87
C VAL A 492 -32.30 -26.99 0.20
N ARG A 493 -31.33 -27.63 0.86
CA ARG A 493 -31.59 -28.62 1.92
C ARG A 493 -32.35 -28.03 3.10
N LEU A 494 -32.10 -26.76 3.42
CA LEU A 494 -32.74 -26.01 4.51
C LEU A 494 -33.95 -25.19 4.03
N CYS A 495 -34.58 -25.61 2.93
CA CYS A 495 -35.83 -25.04 2.40
C CYS A 495 -35.76 -23.58 1.93
N GLY A 496 -34.59 -23.07 1.54
CA GLY A 496 -34.43 -21.73 0.96
C GLY A 496 -34.77 -20.58 1.92
N PHE A 497 -34.97 -19.38 1.37
CA PHE A 497 -35.41 -18.22 2.15
C PHE A 497 -36.92 -18.26 2.42
N ASP A 498 -37.36 -17.73 3.56
CA ASP A 498 -38.77 -17.68 3.94
C ASP A 498 -39.35 -16.27 3.71
N ASP A 499 -40.35 -16.19 2.83
CA ASP A 499 -41.02 -14.93 2.47
C ASP A 499 -41.83 -14.34 3.64
N ALA A 500 -42.28 -15.19 4.58
CA ALA A 500 -42.98 -14.73 5.78
C ALA A 500 -42.09 -13.91 6.73
N CYS A 501 -40.76 -13.95 6.56
CA CYS A 501 -39.79 -13.19 7.34
C CYS A 501 -39.55 -11.77 6.80
N GLY A 502 -40.29 -11.33 5.77
CA GLY A 502 -40.26 -9.95 5.28
C GLY A 502 -38.85 -9.47 4.94
N GLY A 503 -38.45 -8.28 5.43
CA GLY A 503 -37.13 -7.70 5.18
C GLY A 503 -35.96 -8.42 5.86
N ALA A 504 -36.22 -9.37 6.75
CA ALA A 504 -35.21 -10.10 7.53
C ALA A 504 -35.02 -11.55 7.07
N PHE A 505 -35.41 -11.89 5.84
CA PHE A 505 -35.34 -13.25 5.31
C PHE A 505 -33.91 -13.83 5.29
N GLU A 506 -32.88 -13.02 5.04
CA GLU A 506 -31.47 -13.46 5.10
C GLU A 506 -31.08 -13.82 6.53
N LEU A 507 -31.38 -12.94 7.51
CA LEU A 507 -31.15 -13.18 8.94
C LEU A 507 -31.84 -14.45 9.40
N ALA A 508 -33.10 -14.68 9.00
CA ALA A 508 -33.87 -15.86 9.37
C ALA A 508 -33.18 -17.16 8.89
N TYR A 509 -32.72 -17.18 7.65
CA TYR A 509 -31.98 -18.31 7.11
C TYR A 509 -30.63 -18.51 7.83
N GLN A 510 -29.89 -17.43 8.07
CA GLN A 510 -28.59 -17.48 8.77
C GLN A 510 -28.72 -18.04 10.18
N LEU A 511 -29.71 -17.58 10.95
CA LEU A 511 -29.98 -18.07 12.29
C LEU A 511 -30.42 -19.55 12.28
N ARG A 512 -31.21 -19.98 11.28
CA ARG A 512 -31.57 -21.39 11.10
C ARG A 512 -30.35 -22.25 10.76
N LEU A 513 -29.49 -21.79 9.85
CA LEU A 513 -28.24 -22.46 9.48
C LEU A 513 -27.35 -22.66 10.71
N ILE A 514 -27.15 -21.62 11.52
CA ILE A 514 -26.35 -21.66 12.75
C ILE A 514 -26.98 -22.59 13.78
N SER A 515 -28.31 -22.54 13.97
CA SER A 515 -29.01 -23.40 14.93
C SER A 515 -28.94 -24.89 14.56
N GLU A 516 -29.06 -25.24 13.29
CA GLU A 516 -29.08 -26.64 12.85
C GLU A 516 -27.70 -27.24 12.63
N LEU A 517 -26.73 -26.44 12.16
CA LEU A 517 -25.41 -26.94 11.71
C LEU A 517 -24.23 -26.37 12.50
N GLY A 518 -24.48 -25.44 13.43
CA GLY A 518 -23.48 -24.83 14.29
C GLY A 518 -22.72 -23.67 13.63
N VAL A 519 -22.07 -22.85 14.46
CA VAL A 519 -21.31 -21.65 14.04
C VAL A 519 -20.12 -21.99 13.13
N ALA A 520 -19.54 -23.19 13.26
CA ALA A 520 -18.43 -23.66 12.42
C ALA A 520 -18.83 -23.92 10.96
N SER A 521 -20.13 -23.88 10.63
CA SER A 521 -20.61 -23.95 9.26
C SER A 521 -20.46 -22.65 8.48
N VAL A 522 -20.05 -21.57 9.14
CA VAL A 522 -19.88 -20.24 8.56
C VAL A 522 -18.40 -19.85 8.60
N GLY A 523 -17.83 -19.57 7.44
CA GLY A 523 -16.48 -19.01 7.30
C GLY A 523 -16.49 -17.49 7.27
N HIS A 524 -15.34 -16.89 7.60
CA HIS A 524 -15.07 -15.48 7.41
C HIS A 524 -13.83 -15.32 6.52
N VAL A 525 -13.93 -14.44 5.52
CA VAL A 525 -12.82 -14.05 4.66
C VAL A 525 -12.41 -12.63 5.00
N SER A 526 -11.22 -12.45 5.57
CA SER A 526 -10.68 -11.13 5.94
C SER A 526 -10.18 -10.31 4.73
N GLU A 527 -11.04 -10.14 3.73
CA GLU A 527 -10.80 -9.36 2.52
C GLU A 527 -12.05 -8.54 2.18
N PRO A 528 -11.96 -7.21 1.98
CA PRO A 528 -13.09 -6.44 1.52
C PRO A 528 -13.59 -6.91 0.16
N LEU A 529 -14.75 -7.53 0.17
CA LEU A 529 -15.39 -8.06 -1.03
C LEU A 529 -15.92 -6.94 -1.93
N LEU A 530 -16.49 -5.91 -1.31
CA LEU A 530 -17.12 -4.79 -1.99
C LEU A 530 -17.11 -3.51 -1.16
N ILE A 531 -17.39 -2.40 -1.83
CA ILE A 531 -17.71 -1.10 -1.25
C ILE A 531 -19.24 -0.99 -1.23
N ALA A 532 -19.83 -1.25 -0.08
CA ALA A 532 -21.26 -1.20 0.16
C ALA A 532 -21.75 0.24 0.34
N ASN A 533 -23.05 0.40 0.19
CA ASN A 533 -23.73 1.65 0.56
C ASN A 533 -23.78 1.80 2.09
N GLU A 534 -23.94 3.04 2.56
CA GLU A 534 -24.13 3.32 3.98
C GLU A 534 -25.32 2.53 4.54
N VAL A 535 -25.06 1.78 5.62
CA VAL A 535 -26.09 1.02 6.34
C VAL A 535 -27.10 2.00 6.92
N ARG A 536 -28.31 2.04 6.33
CA ARG A 536 -29.40 2.87 6.82
C ARG A 536 -29.96 2.24 8.10
N GLN A 537 -29.78 2.92 9.22
CA GLN A 537 -30.40 2.53 10.49
C GLN A 537 -31.90 2.83 10.43
N SER A 538 -32.71 1.79 10.29
CA SER A 538 -34.18 1.86 10.36
C SER A 538 -34.71 0.81 11.31
N GLU A 539 -35.78 1.13 12.03
CA GLU A 539 -36.49 0.11 12.80
C GLU A 539 -37.06 -0.95 11.87
N CYS A 540 -36.73 -2.22 12.11
CA CYS A 540 -37.25 -3.35 11.37
C CYS A 540 -38.04 -4.27 12.33
N ALA A 541 -39.36 -4.34 12.15
CA ALA A 541 -40.18 -5.24 12.94
C ALA A 541 -39.87 -6.72 12.63
N ASP A 542 -39.53 -7.02 11.38
CA ASP A 542 -39.23 -8.36 10.91
C ASP A 542 -37.95 -8.92 11.56
N GLU A 543 -36.90 -8.10 11.70
CA GLU A 543 -35.66 -8.50 12.41
C GLU A 543 -35.95 -8.93 13.84
N ARG A 544 -36.74 -8.15 14.60
CA ARG A 544 -37.12 -8.50 15.97
C ARG A 544 -37.92 -9.79 16.02
N ALA A 545 -38.90 -9.95 15.14
CA ALA A 545 -39.71 -11.16 15.08
C ALA A 545 -38.86 -12.42 14.80
N VAL A 546 -37.90 -12.31 13.88
CA VAL A 546 -36.95 -13.38 13.56
C VAL A 546 -36.03 -13.70 14.74
N ILE A 547 -35.50 -12.68 15.43
CA ILE A 547 -34.66 -12.86 16.61
C ILE A 547 -35.46 -13.53 17.75
N ASP A 548 -36.65 -13.04 18.05
CA ASP A 548 -37.53 -13.59 19.10
C ASP A 548 -37.85 -15.06 18.80
N ALA A 549 -38.20 -15.39 17.56
CA ALA A 549 -38.46 -16.76 17.13
C ALA A 549 -37.22 -17.66 17.28
N HIS A 550 -36.04 -17.17 16.94
CA HIS A 550 -34.78 -17.88 17.13
C HIS A 550 -34.50 -18.15 18.62
N LEU A 551 -34.69 -17.17 19.50
CA LEU A 551 -34.48 -17.31 20.94
C LEU A 551 -35.48 -18.31 21.56
N GLN A 552 -36.75 -18.26 21.14
CA GLN A 552 -37.76 -19.22 21.56
C GLN A 552 -37.42 -20.65 21.12
N ALA A 553 -36.96 -20.84 19.88
CA ALA A 553 -36.52 -22.14 19.37
C ALA A 553 -35.32 -22.71 20.15
N ARG A 554 -34.49 -21.85 20.74
CA ARG A 554 -33.38 -22.22 21.63
C ARG A 554 -33.81 -22.53 23.07
N GLY A 555 -35.10 -22.41 23.39
CA GLY A 555 -35.67 -22.71 24.70
C GLY A 555 -35.90 -21.50 25.60
N TYR A 556 -35.67 -20.27 25.13
CA TYR A 556 -35.93 -19.06 25.91
C TYR A 556 -37.33 -18.52 25.64
N GLY A 557 -38.35 -19.14 26.23
CA GLY A 557 -39.75 -18.82 25.96
C GLY A 557 -40.20 -17.40 26.32
N GLN A 558 -39.47 -16.72 27.20
CA GLN A 558 -39.75 -15.33 27.62
C GLN A 558 -38.74 -14.32 27.06
N ALA A 559 -37.82 -14.75 26.20
CA ALA A 559 -36.82 -13.86 25.63
C ALA A 559 -37.42 -12.86 24.65
N ARG A 560 -36.77 -11.70 24.54
CA ARG A 560 -37.17 -10.60 23.67
C ARG A 560 -35.97 -9.77 23.18
N ALA A 561 -36.03 -9.35 21.93
CA ALA A 561 -35.16 -8.32 21.36
C ALA A 561 -35.71 -6.91 21.68
N ILE A 562 -35.00 -6.16 22.50
CA ILE A 562 -35.35 -4.80 22.90
C ILE A 562 -34.60 -3.82 21.99
N ALA A 563 -35.32 -3.04 21.19
CA ALA A 563 -34.70 -1.99 20.38
C ALA A 563 -34.12 -0.89 21.28
N VAL A 564 -32.81 -0.65 21.16
CA VAL A 564 -32.11 0.43 21.89
C VAL A 564 -31.84 1.63 20.99
N GLU A 565 -31.56 1.37 19.71
CA GLU A 565 -31.45 2.34 18.62
C GLU A 565 -32.06 1.69 17.36
N PRO A 566 -32.43 2.45 16.31
CA PRO A 566 -32.95 1.86 15.08
C PRO A 566 -31.99 0.80 14.49
N GLY A 567 -32.47 -0.44 14.36
CA GLY A 567 -31.69 -1.59 13.86
C GLY A 567 -30.69 -2.19 14.85
N ARG A 568 -30.70 -1.76 16.13
CA ARG A 568 -29.84 -2.29 17.19
C ARG A 568 -30.65 -2.80 18.37
N TYR A 569 -30.29 -3.98 18.85
CA TYR A 569 -31.07 -4.72 19.82
C TYR A 569 -30.23 -5.11 21.04
N ARG A 570 -30.83 -4.94 22.21
CA ARG A 570 -30.41 -5.60 23.45
C ARG A 570 -31.23 -6.87 23.61
N ILE A 571 -30.57 -7.99 23.87
CA ILE A 571 -31.26 -9.26 24.07
C ILE A 571 -31.53 -9.50 25.55
N ASP A 572 -32.79 -9.57 25.92
CA ASP A 572 -33.24 -9.99 27.25
C ASP A 572 -33.68 -11.46 27.15
N TYR A 573 -32.95 -12.36 27.80
CA TYR A 573 -33.20 -13.81 27.71
C TYR A 573 -34.37 -14.27 28.59
N GLY A 574 -34.89 -13.41 29.48
CA GLY A 574 -36.10 -13.70 30.25
C GLY A 574 -36.02 -14.94 31.15
N HIS A 575 -34.88 -15.16 31.82
CA HIS A 575 -34.69 -16.33 32.70
C HIS A 575 -35.73 -16.35 33.84
N GLU A 576 -36.41 -17.48 34.04
CA GLU A 576 -37.48 -17.61 35.03
C GLU A 576 -36.98 -17.60 36.49
N ARG A 577 -35.77 -18.11 36.70
CA ARG A 577 -35.12 -18.19 38.01
C ARG A 577 -34.08 -17.07 38.13
N GLN A 578 -34.07 -16.39 39.26
CA GLN A 578 -32.93 -15.56 39.65
C GLN A 578 -31.89 -16.45 40.35
N ALA A 579 -30.70 -16.54 39.76
CA ALA A 579 -29.57 -17.25 40.36
C ALA A 579 -28.91 -16.43 41.47
N SER A 580 -28.40 -17.10 42.51
CA SER A 580 -27.66 -16.47 43.60
C SER A 580 -26.21 -16.20 43.21
N VAL A 581 -25.64 -15.10 43.73
CA VAL A 581 -24.30 -14.62 43.36
C VAL A 581 -23.42 -14.48 44.59
N SER A 582 -22.22 -15.06 44.57
CA SER A 582 -21.15 -14.74 45.52
C SER A 582 -20.24 -13.68 44.90
N ILE A 583 -20.20 -12.50 45.50
CA ILE A 583 -19.33 -11.41 45.06
C ILE A 583 -18.01 -11.52 45.84
N LEU A 584 -16.91 -11.70 45.14
CA LEU A 584 -15.59 -11.90 45.74
C LEU A 584 -14.72 -10.66 45.49
N ILE A 585 -14.25 -10.04 46.58
CA ILE A 585 -13.47 -8.81 46.56
C ILE A 585 -12.13 -9.06 47.22
N TYR A 586 -11.04 -8.96 46.46
CA TYR A 586 -9.67 -9.06 46.98
C TYR A 586 -9.20 -7.72 47.53
N LEU A 587 -8.84 -7.67 48.81
CA LEU A 587 -8.56 -6.43 49.54
C LEU A 587 -7.09 -6.01 49.42
N GLU A 588 -6.73 -5.51 48.23
CA GLU A 588 -5.42 -4.94 47.94
C GLU A 588 -5.51 -3.44 47.68
N GLY A 589 -4.78 -2.64 48.46
CA GLY A 589 -4.78 -1.18 48.36
C GLY A 589 -5.27 -0.49 49.64
N GLN A 590 -5.98 0.63 49.48
CA GLN A 590 -6.36 1.52 50.58
C GLN A 590 -7.81 1.34 51.02
N LEU A 591 -8.04 1.42 52.34
CA LEU A 591 -9.37 1.30 52.96
C LEU A 591 -10.46 2.17 52.31
N ALA A 592 -10.13 3.41 51.89
CA ALA A 592 -11.09 4.31 51.26
C ALA A 592 -11.68 3.77 49.95
N ASN A 593 -10.90 3.00 49.18
CA ASN A 593 -11.39 2.35 47.97
C ASN A 593 -12.35 1.21 48.31
N PHE A 594 -12.02 0.41 49.33
CA PHE A 594 -12.85 -0.71 49.77
C PHE A 594 -14.20 -0.24 50.27
N GLN A 595 -14.21 0.84 51.05
CA GLN A 595 -15.43 1.50 51.52
C GLN A 595 -16.29 1.99 50.37
N ARG A 596 -15.70 2.71 49.39
CA ARG A 596 -16.42 3.20 48.21
C ARG A 596 -17.00 2.04 47.39
N CYS A 597 -16.23 0.98 47.17
CA CYS A 597 -16.66 -0.20 46.44
C CYS A 597 -17.88 -0.83 47.14
N LEU A 598 -17.77 -1.11 48.44
CA LEU A 598 -18.84 -1.72 49.22
C LEU A 598 -20.09 -0.84 49.32
N GLU A 599 -19.93 0.46 49.53
CA GLU A 599 -21.04 1.42 49.57
C GLU A 599 -21.77 1.46 48.22
N SER A 600 -21.05 1.55 47.11
CA SER A 600 -21.65 1.54 45.77
C SER A 600 -22.34 0.22 45.46
N LEU A 601 -21.76 -0.91 45.87
CA LEU A 601 -22.34 -2.24 45.70
C LEU A 601 -23.68 -2.32 46.44
N LEU A 602 -23.73 -1.90 47.70
CA LEU A 602 -24.95 -1.98 48.52
C LEU A 602 -26.04 -1.01 48.10
N THR A 603 -25.65 0.16 47.58
CA THR A 603 -26.61 1.20 47.17
C THR A 603 -27.17 0.98 45.77
N GLN A 604 -26.42 0.35 44.87
CA GLN A 604 -26.82 0.14 43.47
C GLN A 604 -27.37 -1.26 43.19
N THR A 605 -27.24 -2.19 44.13
CA THR A 605 -27.67 -3.58 43.94
C THR A 605 -29.00 -3.84 44.62
N ASP A 606 -30.07 -3.87 43.83
CA ASP A 606 -31.43 -4.19 44.27
C ASP A 606 -31.89 -5.54 43.70
N ALA A 607 -32.72 -6.26 44.45
CA ALA A 607 -33.51 -7.41 43.99
C ALA A 607 -32.71 -8.59 43.39
N VAL A 608 -31.51 -8.87 43.93
CA VAL A 608 -30.70 -10.08 43.66
C VAL A 608 -30.32 -10.75 44.99
N ASP A 609 -30.35 -12.07 45.03
CA ASP A 609 -29.82 -12.85 46.15
C ASP A 609 -28.30 -12.94 46.04
N PHE A 610 -27.57 -12.27 46.94
CA PHE A 610 -26.12 -12.25 46.92
C PHE A 610 -25.50 -12.30 48.32
N GLU A 611 -24.27 -12.83 48.36
CA GLU A 611 -23.34 -12.72 49.49
C GLU A 611 -22.06 -12.05 49.02
N VAL A 612 -21.28 -11.49 49.95
CA VAL A 612 -20.00 -10.84 49.68
C VAL A 612 -18.91 -11.50 50.50
N LEU A 613 -17.90 -12.04 49.81
CA LEU A 613 -16.71 -12.63 50.40
C LEU A 613 -15.55 -11.64 50.23
N LEU A 614 -15.07 -11.12 51.35
CA LEU A 614 -13.92 -10.22 51.41
C LEU A 614 -12.65 -11.04 51.65
N ILE A 615 -11.74 -11.04 50.68
CA ILE A 615 -10.49 -11.81 50.71
C ILE A 615 -9.38 -10.91 51.25
N GLU A 616 -8.99 -11.15 52.49
CA GLU A 616 -8.01 -10.37 53.24
C GLU A 616 -6.65 -11.11 53.18
N PRO A 617 -5.63 -10.59 52.48
CA PRO A 617 -4.39 -11.31 52.20
C PRO A 617 -3.37 -11.34 53.36
N GLY A 618 -3.76 -10.89 54.56
CA GLY A 618 -2.91 -10.84 55.75
C GLY A 618 -2.28 -9.47 55.98
N ASN A 619 -3.06 -8.39 55.86
CA ASN A 619 -2.67 -7.01 56.10
C ASN A 619 -2.66 -6.69 57.61
N ASP A 620 -1.62 -6.00 58.07
CA ASP A 620 -1.44 -5.60 59.47
C ASP A 620 -2.04 -4.22 59.80
N GLU A 621 -2.71 -3.54 58.86
CA GLU A 621 -3.27 -2.21 59.06
C GLU A 621 -4.45 -2.22 60.07
N PRO A 622 -4.31 -1.57 61.24
CA PRO A 622 -5.34 -1.65 62.29
C PRO A 622 -6.70 -1.10 61.86
N ALA A 623 -6.72 -0.02 61.07
CA ALA A 623 -7.95 0.60 60.59
C ALA A 623 -8.74 -0.32 59.63
N LEU A 624 -8.03 -1.09 58.80
CA LEU A 624 -8.64 -2.08 57.92
C LEU A 624 -9.24 -3.23 58.74
N LEU A 625 -8.49 -3.75 59.70
CA LEU A 625 -8.94 -4.85 60.56
C LEU A 625 -10.16 -4.48 61.42
N GLU A 626 -10.19 -3.25 61.95
CA GLU A 626 -11.35 -2.71 62.67
C GLU A 626 -12.57 -2.58 61.75
N TRP A 627 -12.38 -2.01 60.56
CA TRP A 627 -13.45 -1.90 59.56
C TRP A 627 -14.00 -3.26 59.14
N LEU A 628 -13.14 -4.26 58.93
CA LEU A 628 -13.58 -5.62 58.59
C LEU A 628 -14.41 -6.25 59.71
N GLY A 629 -14.04 -6.05 60.98
CA GLY A 629 -14.84 -6.50 62.12
C GLY A 629 -16.24 -5.88 62.13
N LEU A 630 -16.35 -4.57 61.84
CA LEU A 630 -17.64 -3.89 61.72
C LEU A 630 -18.48 -4.43 60.57
N VAL A 631 -17.87 -4.72 59.40
CA VAL A 631 -18.59 -5.28 58.23
C VAL A 631 -19.12 -6.68 58.53
N GLU A 632 -18.37 -7.52 59.24
CA GLU A 632 -18.82 -8.85 59.68
C GLU A 632 -19.99 -8.77 60.67
N GLU A 633 -19.97 -7.80 61.60
CA GLU A 633 -21.06 -7.59 62.57
C GLU A 633 -22.34 -6.99 61.94
N MET A 634 -22.18 -6.13 60.93
CA MET A 634 -23.29 -5.47 60.23
C MET A 634 -24.04 -6.42 59.27
N GLY A 635 -23.38 -7.48 58.80
CA GLY A 635 -23.97 -8.45 57.89
C GLY A 635 -24.82 -9.47 58.60
N GLU A 636 -26.14 -9.45 58.40
CA GLU A 636 -27.07 -10.53 58.77
C GLU A 636 -26.76 -11.84 57.98
N GLY A 637 -25.53 -12.36 58.05
CA GLY A 637 -25.04 -13.49 57.28
C GLY A 637 -24.65 -13.20 55.82
N ARG A 638 -24.74 -11.93 55.36
CA ARG A 638 -24.45 -11.52 53.96
C ARG A 638 -22.98 -11.20 53.66
N PHE A 639 -22.17 -10.90 54.68
CA PHE A 639 -20.74 -10.63 54.53
C PHE A 639 -19.93 -11.72 55.22
N GLN A 640 -18.87 -12.17 54.58
CA GLN A 640 -17.89 -13.10 55.14
C GLN A 640 -16.48 -12.61 54.85
N VAL A 641 -15.62 -12.50 55.86
CA VAL A 641 -14.21 -12.16 55.67
C VAL A 641 -13.38 -13.43 55.72
N LEU A 642 -12.65 -13.70 54.64
CA LEU A 642 -11.70 -14.81 54.53
C LEU A 642 -10.29 -14.27 54.72
N ARG A 643 -9.68 -14.61 55.85
CA ARG A 643 -8.35 -14.13 56.25
C ARG A 643 -7.28 -15.15 55.90
N PHE A 644 -6.29 -14.72 55.13
CA PHE A 644 -5.16 -15.55 54.69
C PHE A 644 -3.86 -15.13 55.38
N MET A 645 -2.89 -16.04 55.39
CA MET A 645 -1.55 -15.72 55.87
C MET A 645 -0.74 -15.04 54.76
N PRO A 646 0.13 -14.07 55.09
CA PRO A 646 1.02 -13.46 54.12
C PRO A 646 1.87 -14.50 53.38
N GLY A 647 2.08 -14.30 52.07
CA GLY A 647 2.99 -15.12 51.25
C GLY A 647 2.33 -16.16 50.36
N GLN A 648 1.01 -16.36 50.43
CA GLN A 648 0.27 -17.09 49.39
C GLN A 648 0.08 -16.22 48.13
N SER A 649 -0.06 -16.83 46.95
CA SER A 649 -0.36 -16.06 45.73
C SER A 649 -1.82 -15.60 45.73
N ARG A 650 -2.10 -14.44 45.10
CA ARG A 650 -3.48 -13.93 44.93
C ARG A 650 -4.41 -14.97 44.31
N ALA A 651 -3.93 -15.68 43.26
CA ALA A 651 -4.68 -16.75 42.62
C ALA A 651 -5.05 -17.88 43.58
N ALA A 652 -4.13 -18.33 44.44
CA ALA A 652 -4.39 -19.38 45.41
C ALA A 652 -5.46 -18.96 46.44
N MET A 653 -5.38 -17.72 46.94
CA MET A 653 -6.37 -17.17 47.86
C MET A 653 -7.74 -17.03 47.20
N CYS A 654 -7.79 -16.54 45.96
CA CYS A 654 -9.01 -16.47 45.16
C CYS A 654 -9.62 -17.87 44.94
N ASN A 655 -8.82 -18.87 44.58
CA ASN A 655 -9.31 -20.25 44.39
C ASN A 655 -9.89 -20.83 45.69
N ALA A 656 -9.24 -20.59 46.83
CA ALA A 656 -9.76 -21.02 48.13
C ALA A 656 -11.08 -20.28 48.47
N ALA A 657 -11.16 -18.98 48.22
CA ALA A 657 -12.39 -18.21 48.45
C ALA A 657 -13.56 -18.68 47.56
N ALA A 658 -13.28 -19.08 46.32
CA ALA A 658 -14.28 -19.64 45.41
C ALA A 658 -14.83 -21.00 45.88
N GLN A 659 -14.07 -21.75 46.69
CA GLN A 659 -14.54 -23.01 47.29
C GLN A 659 -15.50 -22.76 48.46
N GLU A 660 -15.30 -21.67 49.21
CA GLU A 660 -16.16 -21.26 50.33
C GLU A 660 -17.46 -20.57 49.88
N ALA A 661 -17.46 -20.01 48.66
CA ALA A 661 -18.62 -19.35 48.05
C ALA A 661 -19.83 -20.30 47.91
N ARG A 662 -21.01 -19.79 48.25
CA ARG A 662 -22.30 -20.52 48.27
C ARG A 662 -23.19 -20.23 47.08
N GLY A 663 -23.00 -19.09 46.44
CA GLY A 663 -23.71 -18.68 45.23
C GLY A 663 -23.53 -19.65 44.07
N GLU A 664 -24.50 -19.67 43.17
CA GLU A 664 -24.42 -20.43 41.92
C GLU A 664 -23.43 -19.79 40.94
N TYR A 665 -23.28 -18.47 41.02
CA TYR A 665 -22.35 -17.67 40.24
C TYR A 665 -21.32 -16.99 41.14
N LEU A 666 -20.09 -16.94 40.64
CA LEU A 666 -19.00 -16.15 41.21
C LEU A 666 -18.92 -14.84 40.44
N LEU A 667 -18.80 -13.72 41.15
CA LEU A 667 -18.53 -12.41 40.57
C LEU A 667 -17.28 -11.82 41.22
N TRP A 668 -16.19 -11.80 40.48
CA TRP A 668 -14.98 -11.08 40.87
C TRP A 668 -15.20 -9.59 40.64
N LEU A 669 -15.03 -8.81 41.70
CA LEU A 669 -15.16 -7.36 41.66
C LEU A 669 -13.91 -6.72 42.24
N ASP A 670 -13.28 -5.83 41.47
CA ASP A 670 -12.08 -5.13 41.94
C ASP A 670 -12.43 -4.16 43.08
N ALA A 671 -11.62 -4.20 44.13
CA ALA A 671 -11.78 -3.39 45.33
C ALA A 671 -11.66 -1.87 45.08
N GLN A 672 -11.13 -1.45 43.94
CA GLN A 672 -11.02 -0.04 43.54
C GLN A 672 -12.20 0.45 42.69
N SER A 673 -13.04 -0.47 42.22
CA SER A 673 -14.20 -0.15 41.40
C SER A 673 -15.34 0.47 42.20
N ALA A 674 -16.26 1.16 41.52
CA ALA A 674 -17.54 1.57 42.07
C ALA A 674 -18.65 1.34 41.05
N VAL A 675 -19.79 0.81 41.50
CA VAL A 675 -20.95 0.54 40.63
C VAL A 675 -21.62 1.85 40.23
N LEU A 676 -21.95 2.00 38.93
CA LEU A 676 -22.53 3.24 38.41
C LEU A 676 -24.05 3.20 38.26
N GLU A 677 -24.62 2.05 37.94
CA GLU A 677 -26.03 1.93 37.56
C GLU A 677 -26.71 0.73 38.22
N PRO A 678 -27.98 0.87 38.64
CA PRO A 678 -28.78 -0.26 39.10
C PRO A 678 -28.96 -1.33 38.02
N GLY A 679 -29.18 -2.58 38.43
CA GLY A 679 -29.43 -3.69 37.52
C GLY A 679 -28.18 -4.24 36.80
N TRP A 680 -26.98 -3.78 37.17
CA TRP A 680 -25.71 -4.24 36.59
C TRP A 680 -25.48 -5.76 36.77
N ILE A 681 -25.80 -6.33 37.94
CA ILE A 681 -25.71 -7.80 38.16
C ILE A 681 -26.71 -8.53 37.28
N HIS A 682 -27.93 -7.99 37.11
CA HIS A 682 -28.92 -8.59 36.22
C HIS A 682 -28.44 -8.59 34.76
N ALA A 683 -27.77 -7.52 34.30
CA ALA A 683 -27.15 -7.48 32.98
C ALA A 683 -26.07 -8.57 32.80
N LEU A 684 -25.26 -8.83 33.84
CA LEU A 684 -24.28 -9.93 33.81
C LEU A 684 -24.97 -11.30 33.81
N LEU A 685 -25.95 -11.51 34.69
CA LEU A 685 -26.71 -12.77 34.82
C LEU A 685 -27.55 -13.10 33.58
N ASN A 686 -28.02 -12.09 32.84
CA ASN A 686 -28.72 -12.27 31.58
C ASN A 686 -27.91 -13.14 30.61
N HIS A 687 -26.59 -12.94 30.56
CA HIS A 687 -25.68 -13.74 29.74
C HIS A 687 -25.09 -14.94 30.49
N ALA A 688 -24.72 -14.79 31.76
CA ALA A 688 -24.04 -15.87 32.50
C ALA A 688 -24.93 -17.12 32.71
N GLN A 689 -26.26 -16.95 32.69
CA GLN A 689 -27.23 -18.05 32.77
C GLN A 689 -27.41 -18.83 31.47
N ARG A 690 -26.77 -18.40 30.37
CA ARG A 690 -26.74 -19.17 29.12
C ARG A 690 -25.83 -20.39 29.28
N PRO A 691 -26.28 -21.62 28.96
CA PRO A 691 -25.47 -22.83 29.13
C PRO A 691 -24.15 -22.84 28.36
N GLU A 692 -24.08 -22.13 27.24
CA GLU A 692 -22.87 -22.01 26.41
C GLU A 692 -21.91 -20.90 26.86
N VAL A 693 -22.27 -20.07 27.84
CA VAL A 693 -21.43 -18.94 28.30
C VAL A 693 -20.55 -19.37 29.47
N GLY A 694 -19.25 -19.13 29.33
CA GLY A 694 -18.22 -19.45 30.30
C GLY A 694 -17.91 -18.30 31.24
N ALA A 695 -17.75 -17.08 30.69
CA ALA A 695 -17.45 -15.88 31.47
C ALA A 695 -18.19 -14.66 30.93
N VAL A 696 -18.52 -13.71 31.80
CA VAL A 696 -19.15 -12.43 31.45
C VAL A 696 -18.41 -11.26 32.09
N GLY A 697 -18.14 -10.21 31.30
CA GLY A 697 -17.49 -8.99 31.79
C GLY A 697 -18.27 -7.71 31.52
N GLY A 698 -18.01 -6.69 32.34
CA GLY A 698 -18.63 -5.37 32.26
C GLY A 698 -17.78 -4.28 31.58
N LYS A 699 -18.38 -3.10 31.42
CA LYS A 699 -17.74 -1.88 30.90
C LYS A 699 -17.12 -1.07 32.04
N LEU A 700 -15.82 -0.78 31.93
CA LEU A 700 -15.10 0.05 32.89
C LEU A 700 -14.84 1.44 32.31
N GLN A 701 -15.12 2.48 33.10
CA GLN A 701 -14.81 3.87 32.77
C GLN A 701 -14.14 4.58 33.94
N ASP A 702 -13.37 5.64 33.69
CA ASP A 702 -12.77 6.47 34.72
C ASP A 702 -13.67 7.64 35.16
N SER A 703 -13.22 8.40 36.15
CA SER A 703 -13.90 9.61 36.64
C SER A 703 -14.03 10.73 35.62
N GLN A 704 -13.29 10.67 34.50
CA GLN A 704 -13.43 11.60 33.38
C GLN A 704 -14.39 11.09 32.31
N GLY A 705 -15.05 9.94 32.54
CA GLY A 705 -15.96 9.34 31.58
C GLY A 705 -15.25 8.73 30.37
N ARG A 706 -13.97 8.39 30.49
CA ARG A 706 -13.22 7.67 29.45
C ARG A 706 -13.23 6.18 29.73
N ILE A 707 -13.22 5.39 28.67
CA ILE A 707 -13.19 3.93 28.77
C ILE A 707 -11.82 3.50 29.29
N ARG A 708 -11.84 2.64 30.30
CA ARG A 708 -10.67 1.88 30.76
C ARG A 708 -10.63 0.51 30.12
N GLN A 709 -11.78 -0.14 29.99
CA GLN A 709 -11.87 -1.49 29.43
C GLN A 709 -13.27 -1.76 28.87
N ALA A 710 -13.31 -2.39 27.69
CA ALA A 710 -14.52 -2.78 27.00
C ALA A 710 -14.25 -4.03 26.15
N GLY A 711 -14.01 -5.17 26.85
CA GLY A 711 -13.42 -6.36 26.25
C GLY A 711 -11.89 -6.25 26.09
N LEU A 712 -11.22 -7.39 25.98
CA LEU A 712 -9.78 -7.48 25.74
C LEU A 712 -9.54 -8.00 24.32
N VAL A 713 -8.49 -7.49 23.68
CA VAL A 713 -8.01 -7.94 22.37
C VAL A 713 -6.68 -8.67 22.58
N LEU A 714 -6.61 -9.92 22.12
CA LEU A 714 -5.39 -10.70 22.17
C LEU A 714 -4.40 -10.23 21.09
N GLY A 715 -3.13 -10.32 21.42
CA GLY A 715 -2.01 -9.90 20.58
C GLY A 715 -1.73 -8.40 20.54
N LEU A 716 -2.70 -7.56 20.90
CA LEU A 716 -2.54 -6.10 20.87
C LEU A 716 -1.49 -5.67 21.91
N GLY A 717 -0.48 -4.93 21.48
CA GLY A 717 0.69 -4.58 22.29
C GLY A 717 1.62 -5.78 22.58
N ALA A 718 1.69 -6.75 21.66
CA ALA A 718 2.46 -8.00 21.74
C ALA A 718 1.98 -9.03 22.78
N THR A 719 0.97 -8.73 23.59
CA THR A 719 0.36 -9.67 24.54
C THR A 719 -1.15 -9.55 24.55
N VAL A 720 -1.73 -8.71 25.41
CA VAL A 720 -3.19 -8.47 25.52
C VAL A 720 -3.40 -6.99 25.73
N GLY A 721 -4.29 -6.38 24.94
CA GLY A 721 -4.52 -4.95 24.94
C GLY A 721 -5.99 -4.54 25.05
N ARG A 722 -6.19 -3.26 25.35
CA ARG A 722 -7.49 -2.61 25.52
C ARG A 722 -7.78 -1.68 24.33
N ALA A 723 -8.35 -2.21 23.25
CA ALA A 723 -8.49 -1.49 21.97
C ALA A 723 -9.31 -0.18 22.03
N PHE A 724 -10.21 -0.06 23.01
CA PHE A 724 -11.06 1.13 23.21
C PHE A 724 -10.59 2.05 24.35
N GLU A 725 -9.44 1.78 24.97
CA GLU A 725 -8.95 2.58 26.10
C GLU A 725 -8.78 4.05 25.72
N GLY A 726 -9.23 4.95 26.61
CA GLY A 726 -9.13 6.40 26.43
C GLY A 726 -10.25 7.04 25.61
N LEU A 727 -11.07 6.26 24.90
CA LEU A 727 -12.24 6.79 24.20
C LEU A 727 -13.32 7.29 25.17
N PRO A 728 -14.16 8.27 24.80
CA PRO A 728 -15.32 8.65 25.59
C PRO A 728 -16.27 7.45 25.81
N SER A 729 -16.83 7.31 27.01
CA SER A 729 -17.75 6.20 27.33
C SER A 729 -19.02 6.17 26.47
N GLN A 730 -19.42 7.33 25.94
CA GLN A 730 -20.57 7.48 25.02
C GLN A 730 -20.20 7.30 23.54
N ALA A 731 -18.93 7.04 23.21
CA ALA A 731 -18.55 6.75 21.84
C ALA A 731 -19.18 5.42 21.39
N SER A 732 -19.66 5.38 20.14
CA SER A 732 -20.15 4.13 19.53
C SER A 732 -19.02 3.10 19.36
N GLY A 733 -17.78 3.57 19.20
CA GLY A 733 -16.63 2.72 18.91
C GLY A 733 -16.68 2.14 17.50
N TYR A 734 -15.66 1.37 17.15
CA TYR A 734 -15.58 0.68 15.86
C TYR A 734 -16.82 -0.21 15.65
N MET A 735 -17.49 -0.04 14.50
CA MET A 735 -18.76 -0.71 14.16
C MET A 735 -19.90 -0.58 15.20
N GLY A 736 -19.85 0.41 16.10
CA GLY A 736 -20.86 0.55 17.16
C GLY A 736 -20.68 -0.42 18.34
N ARG A 737 -19.58 -1.18 18.39
CA ARG A 737 -19.35 -2.27 19.36
C ARG A 737 -19.34 -1.83 20.83
N LEU A 738 -19.13 -0.55 21.15
CA LEU A 738 -19.12 -0.09 22.56
C LEU A 738 -20.50 0.03 23.20
N GLY A 739 -21.56 -0.10 22.41
CA GLY A 739 -22.96 -0.11 22.85
C GLY A 739 -23.68 -1.44 22.63
N LEU A 740 -22.97 -2.49 22.20
CA LEU A 740 -23.56 -3.78 21.81
C LEU A 740 -22.92 -4.94 22.60
N GLU A 741 -23.72 -5.93 22.96
CA GLU A 741 -23.21 -7.21 23.46
C GLU A 741 -22.42 -7.93 22.39
N GLN A 742 -21.33 -8.57 22.80
CA GLN A 742 -20.46 -9.28 21.87
C GLN A 742 -19.67 -10.37 22.58
N ASN A 743 -19.36 -11.42 21.83
CA ASN A 743 -18.35 -12.39 22.23
C ASN A 743 -16.95 -11.77 22.14
N CYS A 744 -16.13 -12.02 23.14
CA CYS A 744 -14.71 -11.65 23.19
C CYS A 744 -13.91 -12.92 23.47
N SER A 745 -12.61 -12.90 23.16
CA SER A 745 -11.73 -14.01 23.56
C SER A 745 -11.40 -13.96 25.05
N ALA A 746 -11.29 -12.76 25.62
CA ALA A 746 -11.17 -12.55 27.06
C ALA A 746 -11.91 -11.28 27.52
N VAL A 747 -12.32 -11.29 28.79
CA VAL A 747 -12.86 -10.14 29.51
C VAL A 747 -11.97 -9.86 30.72
N GLY A 748 -11.93 -8.63 31.22
CA GLY A 748 -10.96 -8.29 32.28
C GLY A 748 -11.35 -8.76 33.68
N ALA A 749 -10.33 -8.80 34.55
CA ALA A 749 -10.42 -9.34 35.91
C ALA A 749 -11.27 -8.49 36.86
N GLU A 750 -11.48 -7.21 36.55
CA GLU A 750 -12.05 -6.25 37.49
C GLU A 750 -13.58 -6.40 37.66
N CYS A 751 -14.20 -7.05 36.68
CA CYS A 751 -15.60 -7.46 36.69
C CYS A 751 -15.76 -8.71 35.86
N LEU A 752 -15.69 -9.87 36.51
CA LEU A 752 -15.72 -11.18 35.88
C LEU A 752 -16.74 -12.07 36.58
N MET A 753 -17.83 -12.39 35.88
CA MET A 753 -18.87 -13.31 36.36
C MET A 753 -18.78 -14.66 35.65
N LEU A 754 -18.90 -15.74 36.40
CA LEU A 754 -19.05 -17.09 35.84
C LEU A 754 -19.72 -18.07 36.79
N ARG A 755 -20.18 -19.20 36.25
CA ARG A 755 -20.76 -20.30 37.04
C ARG A 755 -19.71 -20.87 38.00
N ARG A 756 -20.06 -21.03 39.27
CA ARG A 756 -19.14 -21.58 40.28
C ARG A 756 -18.67 -22.98 39.92
N GLY A 757 -19.60 -23.86 39.52
CA GLY A 757 -19.28 -25.22 39.10
C GLY A 757 -18.25 -25.24 37.97
N LEU A 758 -18.45 -24.37 36.96
CA LEU A 758 -17.54 -24.26 35.82
C LEU A 758 -16.15 -23.72 36.21
N PHE A 759 -16.07 -22.75 37.11
CA PHE A 759 -14.78 -22.27 37.63
C PHE A 759 -13.99 -23.39 38.32
N LEU A 760 -14.67 -24.20 39.13
CA LEU A 760 -14.04 -25.34 39.82
C LEU A 760 -13.64 -26.46 38.85
N GLU A 761 -14.47 -26.73 37.83
CA GLU A 761 -14.17 -27.70 36.77
C GLU A 761 -12.98 -27.26 35.90
N ALA A 762 -12.80 -25.95 35.71
CA ALA A 762 -11.68 -25.36 34.97
C ALA A 762 -10.37 -25.22 35.79
N ASP A 763 -10.34 -25.77 37.02
CA ASP A 763 -9.22 -25.70 37.98
C ASP A 763 -8.88 -24.27 38.45
N GLY A 764 -9.85 -23.36 38.39
CA GLY A 764 -9.73 -21.98 38.87
C GLY A 764 -8.64 -21.15 38.18
N PHE A 765 -8.11 -20.16 38.90
CA PHE A 765 -7.00 -19.34 38.44
C PHE A 765 -5.66 -20.07 38.57
N ASP A 766 -4.80 -19.93 37.57
CA ASP A 766 -3.46 -20.50 37.60
C ASP A 766 -2.61 -19.85 38.71
N THR A 767 -1.94 -20.67 39.52
CA THR A 767 -1.13 -20.20 40.66
C THR A 767 0.33 -19.93 40.32
N ASP A 768 0.77 -20.20 39.09
CA ASP A 768 2.14 -19.89 38.64
C ASP A 768 2.38 -18.37 38.65
N PRO A 769 3.40 -17.86 39.39
CA PRO A 769 3.77 -16.45 39.39
C PRO A 769 4.06 -15.86 38.00
N LEU A 770 4.46 -16.69 37.03
CA LEU A 770 4.72 -16.25 35.66
C LEU A 770 3.44 -15.84 34.91
N LEU A 771 2.28 -16.38 35.28
CA LEU A 771 0.99 -16.04 34.67
C LEU A 771 0.17 -15.04 35.50
N ALA A 772 0.69 -14.59 36.64
CA ALA A 772 -0.04 -13.73 37.59
C ALA A 772 -0.75 -12.51 36.95
N PRO A 773 -0.18 -11.78 35.96
CA PRO A 773 -0.86 -10.64 35.33
C PRO A 773 -2.09 -11.03 34.48
N TRP A 774 -2.17 -12.28 34.03
CA TRP A 774 -3.13 -12.75 33.02
C TRP A 774 -3.93 -13.97 33.46
N THR A 775 -4.03 -14.26 34.76
CA THR A 775 -4.80 -15.40 35.29
C THR A 775 -6.25 -15.44 34.78
N HIS A 776 -6.89 -14.28 34.65
CA HIS A 776 -8.23 -14.13 34.09
C HIS A 776 -8.28 -14.40 32.58
N VAL A 777 -7.26 -13.98 31.82
CA VAL A 777 -7.15 -14.27 30.37
C VAL A 777 -6.92 -15.75 30.16
N ASP A 778 -6.01 -16.36 30.92
CA ASP A 778 -5.74 -17.80 30.89
C ASP A 778 -7.02 -18.61 31.16
N LEU A 779 -7.80 -18.23 32.17
CA LEU A 779 -9.10 -18.84 32.45
C LEU A 779 -10.09 -18.67 31.28
N CYS A 780 -10.23 -17.45 30.74
CA CYS A 780 -11.12 -17.20 29.59
C CYS A 780 -10.73 -18.08 28.37
N LEU A 781 -9.44 -18.25 28.11
CA LEU A 781 -8.93 -19.07 27.02
C LEU A 781 -9.14 -20.56 27.26
N LYS A 782 -8.96 -21.05 28.51
CA LYS A 782 -9.31 -22.44 28.88
C LYS A 782 -10.79 -22.72 28.66
N LEU A 783 -11.67 -21.80 29.07
CA LEU A 783 -13.11 -21.92 28.86
C LEU A 783 -13.46 -21.94 27.37
N GLN A 784 -12.82 -21.08 26.58
CA GLN A 784 -13.00 -21.04 25.12
C GLN A 784 -12.54 -22.35 24.46
N GLN A 785 -11.39 -22.90 24.86
CA GLN A 785 -10.93 -24.22 24.39
C GLN A 785 -11.89 -25.35 24.75
N ALA A 786 -12.59 -25.24 25.88
CA ALA A 786 -13.64 -26.17 26.28
C ALA A 786 -14.99 -25.95 25.56
N GLY A 787 -15.07 -24.99 24.63
CA GLY A 787 -16.25 -24.72 23.80
C GLY A 787 -17.22 -23.68 24.37
N TYR A 788 -16.83 -22.98 25.45
CA TYR A 788 -17.65 -21.90 26.02
C TYR A 788 -17.39 -20.55 25.36
N LEU A 789 -18.38 -19.65 25.44
CA LEU A 789 -18.28 -18.27 25.00
C LEU A 789 -17.93 -17.34 26.17
N ASN A 790 -17.05 -16.37 25.94
CA ASN A 790 -16.86 -15.25 26.85
C ASN A 790 -17.60 -14.03 26.30
N VAL A 791 -18.49 -13.43 27.10
CA VAL A 791 -19.39 -12.36 26.66
C VAL A 791 -19.03 -11.06 27.36
N TRP A 792 -18.94 -9.98 26.61
CA TRP A 792 -18.87 -8.63 27.17
C TRP A 792 -20.21 -7.92 27.02
N THR A 793 -20.67 -7.27 28.09
CA THR A 793 -21.91 -6.49 28.08
C THR A 793 -21.65 -5.01 28.40
N PRO A 794 -22.18 -4.06 27.60
CA PRO A 794 -22.06 -2.63 27.87
C PRO A 794 -22.97 -2.17 29.03
N TYR A 795 -23.90 -3.02 29.48
CA TYR A 795 -24.96 -2.68 30.44
C TYR A 795 -24.59 -2.94 31.91
N ALA A 796 -23.41 -3.51 32.18
CA ALA A 796 -22.82 -3.57 33.51
C ALA A 796 -21.68 -2.55 33.60
N ARG A 797 -21.95 -1.36 34.18
CA ARG A 797 -21.04 -0.21 34.15
C ARG A 797 -20.40 0.05 35.50
N LEU A 798 -19.07 0.11 35.52
CA LEU A 798 -18.28 0.40 36.72
C LEU A 798 -17.34 1.58 36.50
N LEU A 799 -17.09 2.31 37.57
CA LEU A 799 -16.12 3.37 37.67
C LEU A 799 -14.81 2.83 38.25
N MET A 800 -13.69 3.08 37.58
CA MET A 800 -12.36 2.77 38.10
C MET A 800 -11.34 3.80 37.60
N ASN A 801 -10.67 4.49 38.52
CA ASN A 801 -9.65 5.47 38.16
C ASN A 801 -8.34 4.78 37.73
N PRO A 802 -7.49 5.44 36.93
CA PRO A 802 -6.20 4.89 36.53
C PRO A 802 -5.35 4.56 37.77
N VAL A 803 -4.94 3.30 37.87
CA VAL A 803 -3.88 2.85 38.76
C VAL A 803 -2.63 2.70 37.91
N ALA A 804 -1.43 2.88 38.48
CA ALA A 804 -0.21 2.58 37.75
C ALA A 804 -0.21 1.08 37.40
N ASP A 805 -0.40 0.75 36.12
CA ASP A 805 -0.33 -0.64 35.67
C ASP A 805 1.09 -1.17 35.96
N THR A 806 1.18 -2.21 36.78
CA THR A 806 2.43 -2.95 36.99
C THR A 806 2.76 -3.64 35.68
N ARG A 807 3.75 -3.12 34.95
CA ARG A 807 4.21 -3.71 33.70
C ARG A 807 4.69 -5.14 33.96
N ALA A 808 4.14 -6.10 33.22
CA ALA A 808 4.56 -7.49 33.30
C ALA A 808 6.07 -7.61 33.01
N SER A 809 6.74 -8.53 33.70
CA SER A 809 8.13 -8.84 33.41
C SER A 809 8.26 -9.58 32.07
N ARG A 810 9.47 -9.63 31.52
CA ARG A 810 9.72 -10.32 30.26
C ARG A 810 9.43 -11.82 30.38
N GLU A 811 9.78 -12.43 31.51
CA GLU A 811 9.54 -13.83 31.80
C GLU A 811 8.04 -14.15 31.87
N GLN A 812 7.25 -13.20 32.39
CA GLN A 812 5.79 -13.32 32.40
C GLN A 812 5.23 -13.25 30.97
N GLU A 813 5.66 -12.26 30.17
CA GLU A 813 5.28 -12.16 28.76
C GLU A 813 5.61 -13.46 27.99
N ASP A 814 6.84 -13.97 28.16
CA ASP A 814 7.31 -15.17 27.49
C ASP A 814 6.53 -16.42 27.92
N ALA A 815 6.11 -16.51 29.19
CA ALA A 815 5.27 -17.61 29.68
C ALA A 815 3.86 -17.57 29.07
N LEU A 816 3.27 -16.38 28.92
CA LEU A 816 1.98 -16.22 28.24
C LEU A 816 2.10 -16.61 26.76
N LEU A 817 3.14 -16.14 26.08
CA LEU A 817 3.43 -16.49 24.68
C LEU A 817 3.61 -18.01 24.53
N ALA A 818 4.44 -18.64 25.36
CA ALA A 818 4.69 -20.07 25.30
C ALA A 818 3.41 -20.92 25.42
N ARG A 819 2.41 -20.42 26.17
CA ARG A 819 1.15 -21.12 26.41
C ARG A 819 0.09 -20.82 25.34
N TRP A 820 0.00 -19.58 24.86
CA TRP A 820 -1.17 -19.08 24.12
C TRP A 820 -0.87 -18.39 22.78
N LEU A 821 0.38 -18.46 22.28
CA LEU A 821 0.80 -17.77 21.06
C LEU A 821 -0.17 -17.91 19.86
N PRO A 822 -0.68 -19.11 19.50
CA PRO A 822 -1.60 -19.25 18.37
C PRO A 822 -2.90 -18.44 18.54
N GLN A 823 -3.46 -18.40 19.76
CA GLN A 823 -4.66 -17.64 20.10
C GLN A 823 -4.37 -16.14 20.17
N LEU A 824 -3.20 -15.76 20.69
CA LEU A 824 -2.76 -14.36 20.71
C LEU A 824 -2.61 -13.79 19.29
N ALA A 825 -2.16 -14.61 18.34
CA ALA A 825 -1.98 -14.19 16.96
C ALA A 825 -3.29 -14.07 16.17
N ARG A 826 -4.30 -14.88 16.52
CA ARG A 826 -5.56 -15.05 15.77
C ARG A 826 -6.75 -14.95 16.72
N ASP A 827 -7.02 -13.74 17.21
CA ASP A 827 -8.19 -13.45 18.02
C ASP A 827 -9.46 -13.40 17.15
N PRO A 828 -10.44 -14.31 17.31
CA PRO A 828 -11.67 -14.30 16.50
C PRO A 828 -12.49 -13.02 16.66
N ALA A 829 -12.35 -12.28 17.76
CA ALA A 829 -13.06 -11.01 17.97
C ALA A 829 -12.35 -9.80 17.31
N TYR A 830 -11.25 -10.04 16.59
CA TYR A 830 -10.37 -9.02 16.05
C TYR A 830 -9.87 -9.35 14.63
N ASN A 831 -10.16 -8.48 13.66
CA ASN A 831 -9.82 -8.73 12.26
C ASN A 831 -8.30 -8.67 12.01
N ALA A 832 -7.80 -9.56 11.15
CA ALA A 832 -6.37 -9.67 10.82
C ALA A 832 -5.80 -8.45 10.09
N ASN A 833 -6.65 -7.62 9.49
CA ASN A 833 -6.27 -6.39 8.79
C ASN A 833 -6.07 -5.18 9.73
N PHE A 834 -6.18 -5.38 11.04
CA PHE A 834 -5.83 -4.36 12.04
C PHE A 834 -4.43 -4.55 12.62
N SER A 835 -3.81 -3.42 12.93
CA SER A 835 -2.52 -3.33 13.62
C SER A 835 -2.58 -3.95 15.01
N LEU A 836 -1.55 -4.71 15.37
CA LEU A 836 -1.35 -5.21 16.74
C LEU A 836 -0.50 -4.28 17.60
N ARG A 837 -0.15 -3.08 17.12
CA ARG A 837 0.70 -2.16 17.87
C ARG A 837 -0.06 -1.52 19.02
N ALA A 838 0.65 -1.29 20.13
CA ALA A 838 0.07 -0.65 21.30
C ALA A 838 -0.49 0.75 20.95
N GLY A 839 -1.74 1.02 21.34
CA GLY A 839 -2.43 2.28 21.05
C GLY A 839 -3.08 2.37 19.66
N GLU A 840 -2.96 1.33 18.82
CA GLU A 840 -3.48 1.30 17.44
C GLU A 840 -4.64 0.32 17.27
N GLY A 841 -5.45 0.11 18.32
CA GLY A 841 -6.42 -0.99 18.42
C GLY A 841 -7.51 -1.12 17.33
N PHE A 842 -7.69 -0.17 16.41
CA PHE A 842 -8.48 -0.37 15.18
C PHE A 842 -7.86 0.39 14.00
N ALA A 843 -6.55 0.65 14.07
CA ALA A 843 -5.81 1.21 12.95
C ALA A 843 -5.56 0.11 11.92
N ARG A 844 -5.61 0.49 10.65
CA ARG A 844 -5.36 -0.43 9.53
C ARG A 844 -3.91 -0.88 9.52
N GLU A 845 -3.69 -2.16 9.30
CA GLU A 845 -2.36 -2.72 9.07
C GLU A 845 -1.86 -2.39 7.65
N ASN A 846 -0.53 -2.34 7.49
CA ASN A 846 0.09 -2.24 6.19
C ASN A 846 -0.27 -3.45 5.31
N THR A 847 -0.68 -3.20 4.06
CA THR A 847 -1.01 -4.23 3.07
C THR A 847 0.08 -5.29 2.95
N ASP A 848 1.35 -4.87 2.94
CA ASP A 848 2.49 -5.79 2.83
C ASP A 848 2.57 -6.80 3.98
N LEU A 849 1.95 -6.52 5.13
CA LEU A 849 1.96 -7.36 6.34
C LEU A 849 0.69 -8.20 6.53
N CYS A 850 -0.40 -7.89 5.83
CA CYS A 850 -1.69 -8.54 6.03
C CYS A 850 -2.29 -9.16 4.76
N TRP A 851 -1.67 -8.98 3.58
CA TRP A 851 -2.26 -9.39 2.31
C TRP A 851 -1.31 -10.23 1.44
N TYR A 852 -1.66 -11.52 1.29
CA TYR A 852 -0.83 -12.54 0.62
C TYR A 852 -1.66 -13.39 -0.35
N PRO A 853 -1.81 -12.97 -1.62
CA PRO A 853 -2.76 -13.57 -2.53
C PRO A 853 -2.38 -14.98 -3.03
N LEU A 854 -1.14 -15.44 -2.80
CA LEU A 854 -0.73 -16.79 -3.20
C LEU A 854 -1.07 -17.85 -2.16
N GLN A 855 -1.52 -17.48 -0.95
CA GLN A 855 -1.99 -18.40 0.10
C GLN A 855 -1.06 -19.60 0.30
N GLY A 856 0.24 -19.35 0.47
CA GLY A 856 1.22 -20.40 0.72
C GLY A 856 1.62 -21.26 -0.49
N SER A 857 1.16 -20.93 -1.71
CA SER A 857 1.61 -21.62 -2.94
C SER A 857 3.11 -21.42 -3.22
N VAL A 858 3.70 -20.37 -2.62
CA VAL A 858 5.13 -20.08 -2.65
C VAL A 858 5.60 -19.77 -1.22
N PRO A 859 6.92 -19.89 -0.94
CA PRO A 859 7.46 -19.54 0.37
C PRO A 859 7.19 -18.08 0.75
N ARG A 860 6.82 -17.87 2.01
CA ARG A 860 6.62 -16.53 2.59
C ARG A 860 7.90 -16.06 3.27
N VAL A 861 8.51 -15.02 2.74
CA VAL A 861 9.79 -14.47 3.21
C VAL A 861 9.58 -13.11 3.85
N LEU A 862 9.95 -12.98 5.12
CA LEU A 862 10.06 -11.67 5.77
C LEU A 862 11.51 -11.19 5.70
N VAL A 863 11.73 -10.01 5.14
CA VAL A 863 13.04 -9.35 5.11
C VAL A 863 13.05 -8.19 6.11
N CYS A 864 13.97 -8.23 7.06
CA CYS A 864 14.13 -7.21 8.09
C CYS A 864 15.42 -6.42 7.84
N VAL A 865 15.28 -5.15 7.47
CA VAL A 865 16.41 -4.24 7.19
C VAL A 865 16.58 -3.22 8.31
N THR A 866 17.81 -2.91 8.69
CA THR A 866 18.12 -2.07 9.87
C THR A 866 18.32 -0.60 9.58
N ASP A 867 18.24 -0.16 8.31
CA ASP A 867 18.46 1.25 7.96
C ASP A 867 17.43 1.80 6.96
N GLN A 868 16.74 2.88 7.34
CA GLN A 868 15.91 3.67 6.42
C GLN A 868 16.73 4.66 5.57
N GLN A 869 18.02 4.86 5.87
CA GLN A 869 18.89 5.83 5.17
C GLN A 869 19.89 5.22 4.17
N ALA A 870 20.06 3.90 4.10
CA ALA A 870 20.84 3.25 3.05
C ALA A 870 19.98 2.99 1.80
N GLY A 871 19.67 4.08 1.09
CA GLY A 871 18.87 4.06 -0.13
C GLY A 871 19.36 3.04 -1.16
N ALA A 872 18.50 2.06 -1.45
CA ALA A 872 18.37 1.33 -2.71
C ALA A 872 19.56 0.48 -3.24
N TYR A 873 20.61 0.27 -2.44
CA TYR A 873 21.54 -0.86 -2.58
C TYR A 873 21.49 -1.80 -1.35
N SER A 874 20.34 -1.91 -0.70
CA SER A 874 20.15 -3.00 0.26
C SER A 874 20.34 -4.32 -0.48
N ARG A 875 21.38 -5.06 -0.09
CA ARG A 875 21.73 -6.39 -0.58
C ARG A 875 20.57 -7.38 -0.41
N LEU A 876 19.58 -7.06 0.43
CA LEU A 876 18.37 -7.87 0.63
C LEU A 876 17.15 -7.36 -0.15
N VAL A 877 16.89 -6.06 -0.20
CA VAL A 877 15.64 -5.53 -0.81
C VAL A 877 15.59 -5.82 -2.31
N GLN A 878 16.70 -5.67 -3.03
CA GLN A 878 16.70 -5.82 -4.49
C GLN A 878 16.44 -7.28 -4.93
N PRO A 879 17.13 -8.29 -4.35
CA PRO A 879 16.76 -9.69 -4.58
C PRO A 879 15.32 -10.00 -4.13
N PHE A 880 14.87 -9.46 -2.99
CA PHE A 880 13.50 -9.68 -2.50
C PHE A 880 12.46 -9.19 -3.51
N SER A 881 12.56 -7.95 -3.96
CA SER A 881 11.65 -7.39 -4.97
C SER A 881 11.68 -8.18 -6.27
N THR A 882 12.86 -8.60 -6.73
CA THR A 882 13.00 -9.37 -7.96
C THR A 882 12.38 -10.77 -7.84
N LEU A 883 12.55 -11.44 -6.71
CA LEU A 883 11.93 -12.74 -6.42
C LEU A 883 10.39 -12.64 -6.30
N LEU A 884 9.90 -11.56 -5.68
CA LEU A 884 8.47 -11.26 -5.57
C LEU A 884 7.85 -10.99 -6.95
N GLU A 885 8.48 -10.15 -7.77
CA GLU A 885 8.07 -9.86 -9.15
C GLU A 885 8.09 -11.11 -10.03
N ALA A 886 9.04 -12.02 -9.81
CA ALA A 886 9.13 -13.30 -10.50
C ALA A 886 8.10 -14.34 -10.01
N GLY A 887 7.32 -14.04 -8.97
CA GLY A 887 6.37 -14.98 -8.37
C GLY A 887 7.03 -16.18 -7.69
N GLN A 888 8.31 -16.07 -7.29
CA GLN A 888 9.03 -17.17 -6.65
C GLN A 888 8.89 -17.21 -5.12
N ILE A 889 8.46 -16.09 -4.52
CA ILE A 889 8.17 -15.88 -3.10
C ILE A 889 6.98 -14.92 -2.93
N GLU A 890 6.42 -14.88 -1.72
CA GLU A 890 5.56 -13.80 -1.23
C GLU A 890 6.13 -13.26 0.10
N GLY A 891 5.66 -12.12 0.61
CA GLY A 891 6.05 -11.62 1.93
C GLY A 891 6.26 -10.12 1.98
N ALA A 892 7.06 -9.66 2.94
CA ALA A 892 7.22 -8.25 3.26
C ALA A 892 8.67 -7.86 3.53
N ALA A 893 9.01 -6.59 3.30
CA ALA A 893 10.24 -5.98 3.78
C ALA A 893 9.93 -4.94 4.87
N VAL A 894 10.46 -5.12 6.08
CA VAL A 894 10.20 -4.26 7.24
C VAL A 894 11.48 -3.63 7.78
N SER A 895 11.36 -2.46 8.40
CA SER A 895 12.48 -1.74 9.01
C SER A 895 12.68 -2.02 10.51
N SER A 896 11.82 -2.84 11.10
CA SER A 896 11.85 -3.20 12.52
C SER A 896 11.40 -4.64 12.69
N LEU A 897 11.92 -5.31 13.72
CA LEU A 897 11.51 -6.67 14.04
C LEU A 897 10.08 -6.69 14.59
N LEU A 898 9.32 -7.66 14.11
CA LEU A 898 7.96 -7.92 14.56
C LEU A 898 7.97 -8.59 15.93
N SER A 899 6.90 -8.44 16.70
CA SER A 899 6.69 -9.21 17.92
C SER A 899 6.47 -10.70 17.62
N PRO A 900 6.65 -11.61 18.59
CA PRO A 900 6.34 -13.04 18.41
C PRO A 900 4.91 -13.29 17.91
N VAL A 901 3.95 -12.49 18.38
CA VAL A 901 2.55 -12.58 17.96
C VAL A 901 2.37 -12.21 16.49
N GLU A 902 3.00 -11.12 16.04
CA GLU A 902 2.98 -10.71 14.63
C GLU A 902 3.68 -11.74 13.74
N PHE A 903 4.78 -12.37 14.21
CA PHE A 903 5.42 -13.47 13.49
C PHE A 903 4.50 -14.68 13.34
N GLU A 904 3.81 -15.09 14.40
CA GLU A 904 2.86 -16.21 14.35
C GLU A 904 1.67 -15.88 13.43
N ARG A 905 1.18 -14.62 13.45
CA ARG A 905 0.11 -14.15 12.56
C ARG A 905 0.56 -14.17 11.10
N LEU A 906 1.75 -13.64 10.83
CA LEU A 906 2.34 -13.61 9.50
C LEU A 906 2.72 -15.01 9.00
N ALA A 907 3.10 -15.91 9.89
CA ALA A 907 3.58 -17.26 9.59
C ALA A 907 4.60 -17.33 8.43
N PRO A 908 5.71 -16.56 8.47
CA PRO A 908 6.72 -16.63 7.41
C PRO A 908 7.41 -18.00 7.42
N THR A 909 7.72 -18.54 6.23
CA THR A 909 8.55 -19.74 6.10
C THR A 909 10.02 -19.42 6.32
N THR A 910 10.44 -18.20 5.98
CA THR A 910 11.82 -17.69 6.15
C THR A 910 11.81 -16.29 6.73
N VAL A 911 12.75 -15.99 7.62
CA VAL A 911 13.07 -14.62 8.06
C VAL A 911 14.52 -14.29 7.72
N VAL A 912 14.75 -13.22 6.95
CA VAL A 912 16.08 -12.74 6.57
C VAL A 912 16.37 -11.43 7.30
N LEU A 913 17.44 -11.41 8.10
CA LEU A 913 17.73 -10.36 9.07
C LEU A 913 19.04 -9.66 8.75
N GLN A 914 19.00 -8.35 8.55
CA GLN A 914 20.20 -7.55 8.42
C GLN A 914 20.60 -6.96 9.77
N ARG A 915 21.57 -7.59 10.45
CA ARG A 915 22.34 -7.00 11.56
C ARG A 915 21.54 -6.26 12.67
N PRO A 916 20.55 -6.89 13.34
CA PRO A 916 19.89 -6.28 14.49
C PRO A 916 20.82 -6.34 15.73
N LEU A 917 21.71 -5.35 15.87
CA LEU A 917 22.82 -5.38 16.84
C LEU A 917 22.50 -4.68 18.17
N ASP A 918 21.45 -3.87 18.23
CA ASP A 918 21.02 -3.21 19.47
C ASP A 918 20.36 -4.20 20.44
N ASP A 919 20.21 -3.81 21.71
CA ASP A 919 19.67 -4.72 22.75
C ASP A 919 18.24 -5.19 22.43
N ALA A 920 17.44 -4.33 21.79
CA ALA A 920 16.09 -4.68 21.33
C ALA A 920 16.14 -5.72 20.19
N GLY A 921 17.04 -5.54 19.22
CA GLY A 921 17.27 -6.45 18.12
C GLY A 921 17.73 -7.83 18.58
N LEU A 922 18.72 -7.89 19.47
CA LEU A 922 19.23 -9.16 20.02
C LEU A 922 18.19 -9.92 20.83
N LEU A 923 17.37 -9.20 21.60
CA LEU A 923 16.24 -9.82 22.32
C LEU A 923 15.20 -10.40 21.36
N ALA A 924 14.86 -9.65 20.31
CA ALA A 924 13.91 -10.10 19.31
C ALA A 924 14.43 -11.32 18.53
N LEU A 925 15.74 -11.45 18.27
CA LEU A 925 16.32 -12.68 17.72
C LEU A 925 16.14 -13.89 18.64
N ASN A 926 16.37 -13.71 19.95
CA ASN A 926 16.19 -14.79 20.91
C ASN A 926 14.73 -15.24 20.95
N ARG A 927 13.78 -14.28 21.00
CA ARG A 927 12.35 -14.58 20.93
C ARG A 927 11.95 -15.21 19.60
N LEU A 928 12.52 -14.78 18.47
CA LEU A 928 12.29 -15.41 17.16
C LEU A 928 12.66 -16.89 17.20
N ARG A 929 13.83 -17.24 17.75
CA ARG A 929 14.26 -18.64 17.89
C ARG A 929 13.38 -19.45 18.84
N ALA A 930 12.88 -18.82 19.90
CA ALA A 930 12.03 -19.50 20.89
C ALA A 930 10.60 -19.74 20.40
N PHE A 931 10.05 -18.81 19.60
CA PHE A 931 8.61 -18.76 19.29
C PHE A 931 8.28 -18.91 17.80
N SER A 932 9.25 -18.96 16.90
CA SER A 932 9.04 -19.17 15.47
C SER A 932 9.68 -20.47 14.98
N LYS A 933 9.08 -21.05 13.94
CA LYS A 933 9.62 -22.20 13.19
C LYS A 933 10.22 -21.78 11.85
N ALA A 934 10.25 -20.49 11.55
CA ALA A 934 10.76 -19.97 10.29
C ALA A 934 12.26 -20.22 10.16
N PHE A 935 12.70 -20.59 8.96
CA PHE A 935 14.13 -20.69 8.65
C PHE A 935 14.76 -19.31 8.75
N THR A 936 15.75 -19.16 9.61
CA THR A 936 16.31 -17.86 9.95
C THR A 936 17.65 -17.64 9.29
N VAL A 937 17.75 -16.56 8.52
CA VAL A 937 18.95 -16.20 7.75
C VAL A 937 19.50 -14.89 8.29
N TYR A 938 20.75 -14.90 8.75
CA TYR A 938 21.47 -13.72 9.21
C TYR A 938 22.34 -13.18 8.09
N GLU A 939 22.09 -11.95 7.67
CA GLU A 939 22.85 -11.29 6.62
C GLU A 939 23.88 -10.31 7.20
N LEU A 940 25.11 -10.44 6.70
CA LEU A 940 26.19 -9.49 6.92
C LEU A 940 26.53 -8.85 5.58
N ASP A 941 26.45 -7.53 5.50
CA ASP A 941 26.74 -6.74 4.29
C ASP A 941 28.20 -6.25 4.22
N GLY A 942 29.01 -6.52 5.26
CA GLY A 942 30.42 -6.15 5.31
C GLY A 942 31.06 -6.41 6.68
N TYR A 943 32.31 -5.96 6.83
CA TYR A 943 33.06 -6.09 8.09
C TYR A 943 32.73 -4.95 9.06
N LEU A 944 31.85 -5.24 10.03
CA LEU A 944 31.23 -4.24 10.89
C LEU A 944 32.15 -3.36 11.73
N PRO A 945 33.26 -3.85 12.33
CA PRO A 945 34.11 -3.00 13.16
C PRO A 945 34.74 -1.81 12.43
N GLN A 946 34.71 -1.80 11.10
CA GLN A 946 35.19 -0.70 10.26
C GLN A 946 34.05 0.01 9.51
N MET A 947 32.80 -0.29 9.86
CA MET A 947 31.61 0.43 9.39
C MET A 947 31.25 1.53 10.38
N GLU A 948 30.87 2.71 9.88
CA GLU A 948 30.36 3.82 10.70
C GLU A 948 28.90 3.52 11.11
N LEU A 949 28.72 2.67 12.12
CA LEU A 949 27.41 2.34 12.65
C LEU A 949 26.92 3.39 13.64
N LYS A 950 25.60 3.57 13.77
CA LYS A 950 25.00 4.41 14.81
C LYS A 950 25.09 3.71 16.16
N GLY A 951 25.64 4.41 17.16
CA GLY A 951 25.91 3.88 18.50
C GLY A 951 27.42 3.70 18.70
N ASP A 952 28.00 4.42 19.66
CA ASP A 952 29.44 4.39 19.97
C ASP A 952 29.84 3.04 20.63
N TYR A 953 29.77 1.95 19.88
CA TYR A 953 30.20 0.63 20.35
C TYR A 953 31.69 0.43 20.09
N ALA A 954 32.39 -0.15 21.07
CA ALA A 954 33.76 -0.60 20.84
C ALA A 954 33.78 -1.79 19.86
N ALA A 955 34.88 -1.95 19.12
CA ALA A 955 35.02 -3.03 18.12
C ALA A 955 34.81 -4.44 18.72
N ASP A 956 35.31 -4.69 19.93
CA ASP A 956 35.16 -5.98 20.61
C ASP A 956 33.69 -6.26 20.97
N GLU A 957 32.96 -5.24 21.43
CA GLU A 957 31.53 -5.36 21.74
C GLU A 957 30.70 -5.67 20.48
N LEU A 958 31.01 -5.02 19.36
CA LEU A 958 30.34 -5.30 18.07
C LEU A 958 30.57 -6.74 17.62
N LEU A 959 31.78 -7.28 17.81
CA LEU A 959 32.09 -8.66 17.45
C LEU A 959 31.35 -9.67 18.35
N GLU A 960 31.23 -9.39 19.66
CA GLU A 960 30.44 -10.23 20.58
C GLU A 960 28.95 -10.25 20.21
N ARG A 961 28.37 -9.06 19.94
CA ARG A 961 26.98 -8.93 19.51
C ARG A 961 26.72 -9.62 18.16
N LEU A 962 27.64 -9.48 17.20
CA LEU A 962 27.58 -10.18 15.91
C LEU A 962 27.62 -11.69 16.10
N ARG A 963 28.54 -12.19 16.91
CA ARG A 963 28.66 -13.63 17.18
C ARG A 963 27.39 -14.16 17.83
N PHE A 964 26.82 -13.43 18.79
CA PHE A 964 25.54 -13.80 19.38
C PHE A 964 24.43 -13.85 18.33
N GLY A 965 24.29 -12.81 17.50
CA GLY A 965 23.27 -12.74 16.45
C GLY A 965 23.38 -13.87 15.42
N MET A 966 24.59 -14.15 14.93
CA MET A 966 24.86 -15.25 14.00
C MET A 966 24.46 -16.61 14.60
N MET A 967 24.74 -16.84 15.88
CA MET A 967 24.41 -18.11 16.54
C MET A 967 22.91 -18.33 16.80
N GLN A 968 22.08 -17.30 16.59
CA GLN A 968 20.62 -17.43 16.63
C GLN A 968 20.00 -17.80 15.29
N ALA A 969 20.75 -17.75 14.20
CA ALA A 969 20.26 -18.07 12.86
C ALA A 969 20.62 -19.50 12.44
N ASP A 970 19.92 -20.00 11.43
CA ASP A 970 20.20 -21.30 10.82
C ASP A 970 21.30 -21.18 9.74
N ARG A 971 21.43 -20.00 9.14
CA ARG A 971 22.38 -19.71 8.07
C ARG A 971 22.89 -18.28 8.12
N VAL A 972 24.16 -18.09 7.82
CA VAL A 972 24.79 -16.78 7.69
C VAL A 972 25.15 -16.51 6.23
N LEU A 973 24.73 -15.37 5.69
CA LEU A 973 25.06 -14.92 4.34
C LEU A 973 26.08 -13.79 4.38
N VAL A 974 27.14 -13.93 3.57
CA VAL A 974 28.20 -12.93 3.43
C VAL A 974 28.45 -12.57 1.96
N PRO A 975 28.84 -11.33 1.62
CA PRO A 975 29.06 -10.88 0.25
C PRO A 975 30.33 -11.42 -0.39
N THR A 976 31.35 -11.78 0.40
CA THR A 976 32.68 -12.13 -0.12
C THR A 976 33.29 -13.37 0.55
N PRO A 977 34.17 -14.11 -0.15
CA PRO A 977 34.96 -15.18 0.45
C PRO A 977 35.85 -14.70 1.61
N ALA A 978 36.40 -13.48 1.52
CA ALA A 978 37.24 -12.91 2.57
C ALA A 978 36.48 -12.76 3.90
N LEU A 979 35.21 -12.32 3.86
CA LEU A 979 34.40 -12.26 5.07
C LEU A 979 34.05 -13.66 5.59
N ALA A 980 33.79 -14.62 4.69
CA ALA A 980 33.57 -16.01 5.09
C ALA A 980 34.78 -16.62 5.81
N GLU A 981 36.00 -16.33 5.33
CA GLU A 981 37.26 -16.77 5.93
C GLU A 981 37.45 -16.17 7.33
N LEU A 982 37.18 -14.86 7.51
CA LEU A 982 37.23 -14.21 8.82
C LEU A 982 36.24 -14.82 9.84
N LEU A 983 35.12 -15.33 9.35
CA LEU A 983 34.07 -15.95 10.16
C LEU A 983 34.19 -17.48 10.24
N GLN A 984 35.24 -18.06 9.65
CA GLN A 984 35.42 -19.50 9.61
C GLN A 984 35.43 -20.10 11.02
N GLY A 985 34.63 -21.14 11.24
CA GLY A 985 34.49 -21.80 12.53
C GLY A 985 33.61 -21.07 13.54
N GLN A 986 33.02 -19.91 13.20
CA GLN A 986 32.09 -19.19 14.07
C GLN A 986 30.62 -19.61 13.89
N HIS A 987 30.24 -20.18 12.74
CA HIS A 987 28.89 -20.67 12.46
C HIS A 987 28.96 -21.91 11.53
N PRO A 988 28.07 -22.91 11.66
CA PRO A 988 28.12 -24.15 10.87
C PRO A 988 27.76 -23.99 9.38
N ASP A 989 26.84 -23.07 9.04
CA ASP A 989 26.43 -22.79 7.65
C ASP A 989 26.70 -21.32 7.30
N ILE A 990 27.83 -21.05 6.67
CA ILE A 990 28.19 -19.73 6.13
C ILE A 990 28.24 -19.84 4.61
N ARG A 991 27.40 -19.06 3.92
CA ARG A 991 27.36 -19.04 2.45
C ARG A 991 27.79 -17.69 1.91
N VAL A 992 28.66 -17.75 0.91
CA VAL A 992 29.02 -16.58 0.11
C VAL A 992 27.93 -16.38 -0.94
N LEU A 993 27.35 -15.18 -0.98
CA LEU A 993 26.42 -14.76 -2.01
C LEU A 993 26.85 -13.39 -2.52
N GLU A 994 27.33 -13.31 -3.76
CA GLU A 994 27.86 -12.05 -4.26
C GLU A 994 26.78 -10.97 -4.42
N THR A 995 27.18 -9.72 -4.24
CA THR A 995 26.34 -8.58 -4.63
C THR A 995 26.25 -8.52 -6.15
N LEU A 996 25.02 -8.51 -6.66
CA LEU A 996 24.72 -8.52 -8.09
C LEU A 996 23.99 -7.23 -8.49
N LEU A 997 23.97 -6.94 -9.79
CA LEU A 997 23.25 -5.79 -10.32
C LEU A 997 21.81 -6.17 -10.70
N PRO A 998 20.84 -5.26 -10.53
CA PRO A 998 19.50 -5.42 -11.10
C PRO A 998 19.55 -5.68 -12.62
N ALA A 999 18.60 -6.46 -13.14
CA ALA A 999 18.49 -6.77 -14.58
C ALA A 999 18.47 -5.51 -15.49
N ALA A 1000 17.95 -4.38 -14.99
CA ALA A 1000 17.93 -3.10 -15.69
C ALA A 1000 19.33 -2.60 -16.12
N TRP A 1001 20.39 -2.94 -15.37
CA TRP A 1001 21.77 -2.59 -15.71
C TRP A 1001 22.26 -3.27 -16.99
N GLY A 1002 21.64 -4.40 -17.37
CA GLY A 1002 21.98 -5.11 -18.61
C GLY A 1002 21.67 -4.33 -19.89
N ARG A 1003 20.83 -3.29 -19.82
CA ARG A 1003 20.42 -2.47 -20.98
C ARG A 1003 21.21 -1.18 -21.11
N VAL A 1004 22.08 -0.89 -20.15
CA VAL A 1004 22.81 0.37 -20.07
C VAL A 1004 24.00 0.36 -21.04
N GLN A 1005 24.25 1.50 -21.69
CA GLN A 1005 25.38 1.65 -22.61
C GLN A 1005 25.90 3.09 -22.59
N SER A 1006 27.20 3.24 -22.36
CA SER A 1006 27.90 4.52 -22.53
C SER A 1006 28.32 4.75 -23.97
N LYS A 1007 28.43 6.02 -24.37
CA LYS A 1007 29.21 6.39 -25.55
C LYS A 1007 30.68 6.53 -25.13
N ARG A 1008 31.62 6.22 -26.02
CA ARG A 1008 33.06 6.42 -25.79
C ARG A 1008 33.59 7.49 -26.75
N ARG A 1009 34.72 8.11 -26.40
CA ARG A 1009 35.44 9.08 -27.26
C ARG A 1009 34.61 10.30 -27.66
N MET A 1010 33.75 10.77 -26.77
CA MET A 1010 32.87 11.91 -27.02
C MET A 1010 33.57 13.27 -26.92
N GLY A 1011 34.75 13.34 -26.29
CA GLY A 1011 35.53 14.56 -26.09
C GLY A 1011 36.81 14.61 -26.94
N THR A 1012 37.41 15.80 -27.03
CA THR A 1012 38.73 16.00 -27.66
C THR A 1012 39.86 15.39 -26.84
N LYS A 1013 39.69 15.33 -25.51
CA LYS A 1013 40.57 14.62 -24.57
C LYS A 1013 39.90 13.34 -24.06
N PRO A 1014 40.68 12.31 -23.69
CA PRO A 1014 40.14 11.13 -23.02
C PRO A 1014 39.45 11.51 -21.70
N ARG A 1015 38.25 10.97 -21.48
CA ARG A 1015 37.44 11.22 -20.28
C ARG A 1015 37.68 10.14 -19.23
N LEU A 1016 38.28 10.50 -18.11
CA LEU A 1016 38.62 9.58 -17.02
C LEU A 1016 37.80 9.93 -15.78
N GLY A 1017 37.28 8.93 -15.07
CA GLY A 1017 36.38 9.23 -13.95
C GLY A 1017 36.16 8.13 -12.94
N TRP A 1018 35.48 8.46 -11.84
CA TRP A 1018 35.13 7.54 -10.77
C TRP A 1018 33.80 7.91 -10.11
N LEU A 1019 33.24 6.95 -9.37
CA LEU A 1019 32.15 7.18 -8.43
C LEU A 1019 32.71 7.66 -7.09
N GLY A 1020 32.14 8.73 -6.52
CA GLY A 1020 32.56 9.31 -5.25
C GLY A 1020 32.66 8.29 -4.10
N GLY A 1021 33.57 8.54 -3.14
CA GLY A 1021 33.80 7.63 -2.01
C GLY A 1021 34.98 8.05 -1.13
N LYS A 1022 35.13 7.38 0.02
CA LYS A 1022 36.11 7.74 1.06
C LYS A 1022 37.58 7.55 0.64
N ASP A 1023 37.85 6.58 -0.24
CA ASP A 1023 39.21 6.22 -0.66
C ASP A 1023 39.73 7.01 -1.87
N THR A 1024 38.96 7.97 -2.38
CA THR A 1024 39.36 8.73 -3.58
C THR A 1024 40.60 9.58 -3.35
N GLN A 1025 40.96 9.85 -2.09
CA GLN A 1025 42.20 10.54 -1.72
C GLN A 1025 43.47 9.80 -2.20
N LEU A 1026 43.39 8.49 -2.47
CA LEU A 1026 44.48 7.71 -3.09
C LEU A 1026 44.89 8.25 -4.47
N LEU A 1027 44.01 9.00 -5.14
CA LEU A 1027 44.26 9.57 -6.46
C LEU A 1027 44.93 10.96 -6.40
N ALA A 1028 45.22 11.50 -5.20
CA ALA A 1028 45.71 12.88 -5.03
C ALA A 1028 47.00 13.19 -5.80
N ASP A 1029 47.94 12.26 -5.85
CA ASP A 1029 49.20 12.41 -6.60
C ASP A 1029 49.08 11.94 -8.07
N VAL A 1030 47.97 11.30 -8.44
CA VAL A 1030 47.70 10.79 -9.80
C VAL A 1030 47.11 11.88 -10.68
N LEU A 1031 46.10 12.62 -10.19
CA LEU A 1031 45.41 13.67 -10.96
C LEU A 1031 46.35 14.74 -11.55
N PRO A 1032 47.31 15.29 -10.77
CA PRO A 1032 48.24 16.30 -11.27
C PRO A 1032 49.15 15.79 -12.41
N ALA A 1033 49.48 14.49 -12.41
CA ALA A 1033 50.38 13.89 -13.40
C ALA A 1033 49.80 13.83 -14.82
N PHE A 1034 48.50 14.07 -14.98
CA PHE A 1034 47.79 14.14 -16.25
C PHE A 1034 47.08 15.48 -16.47
N ALA A 1035 47.46 16.51 -15.71
CA ALA A 1035 46.86 17.83 -15.82
C ALA A 1035 46.99 18.37 -17.26
N GLY A 1036 45.85 18.67 -17.88
CA GLY A 1036 45.80 19.15 -19.25
C GLY A 1036 45.82 18.07 -20.33
N GLU A 1037 45.98 16.80 -19.99
CA GLU A 1037 46.01 15.67 -20.96
C GLU A 1037 44.70 14.89 -21.02
N VAL A 1038 43.97 14.82 -19.91
CA VAL A 1038 42.67 14.12 -19.79
C VAL A 1038 41.61 15.04 -19.18
N ASP A 1039 40.35 14.68 -19.36
CA ASP A 1039 39.21 15.32 -18.68
C ASP A 1039 38.76 14.46 -17.50
N TRP A 1040 38.98 14.95 -16.27
CA TRP A 1040 38.57 14.27 -15.04
C TRP A 1040 37.09 14.51 -14.75
N VAL A 1041 36.30 13.44 -14.63
CA VAL A 1041 34.84 13.45 -14.47
C VAL A 1041 34.44 12.64 -13.24
N VAL A 1042 33.69 13.24 -12.31
CA VAL A 1042 33.26 12.57 -11.07
C VAL A 1042 31.76 12.59 -10.95
N LEU A 1043 31.17 11.49 -10.44
CA LEU A 1043 29.77 11.42 -10.04
C LEU A 1043 29.70 11.14 -8.53
N GLY A 1044 29.15 12.09 -7.76
CA GLY A 1044 29.06 12.04 -6.30
C GLY A 1044 30.12 12.86 -5.59
N ASP A 1045 30.41 12.50 -4.34
CA ASP A 1045 31.29 13.28 -3.46
C ASP A 1045 32.75 13.27 -3.93
N CYS A 1046 33.41 14.42 -3.85
CA CYS A 1046 34.82 14.60 -4.17
C CYS A 1046 35.53 15.48 -3.13
N PRO A 1047 36.66 15.03 -2.55
CA PRO A 1047 37.46 15.82 -1.61
C PRO A 1047 37.87 17.19 -2.19
N ALA A 1048 37.82 18.23 -1.36
CA ALA A 1048 38.16 19.60 -1.77
C ALA A 1048 39.57 19.73 -2.37
N SER A 1049 40.50 18.87 -1.95
CA SER A 1049 41.87 18.78 -2.46
C SER A 1049 41.95 18.37 -3.95
N LEU A 1050 40.97 17.62 -4.46
CA LEU A 1050 40.96 17.07 -5.83
C LEU A 1050 40.14 17.92 -6.80
N GLN A 1051 39.18 18.69 -6.30
CA GLN A 1051 38.28 19.52 -7.11
C GLN A 1051 38.99 20.46 -8.11
N PRO A 1052 40.15 21.08 -7.81
CA PRO A 1052 40.83 21.96 -8.77
C PRO A 1052 41.28 21.29 -10.07
N PHE A 1053 41.39 19.96 -10.11
CA PHE A 1053 41.82 19.21 -11.28
C PHE A 1053 40.65 18.70 -12.12
N LEU A 1054 39.41 18.80 -11.64
CA LEU A 1054 38.25 18.24 -12.30
C LEU A 1054 37.81 19.08 -13.50
N LYS A 1055 37.40 18.39 -14.57
CA LYS A 1055 36.68 19.01 -15.68
C LYS A 1055 35.18 19.08 -15.38
N GLU A 1056 34.65 18.02 -14.78
CA GLU A 1056 33.23 17.86 -14.45
C GLU A 1056 33.07 17.21 -13.07
N LEU A 1057 32.16 17.77 -12.27
CA LEU A 1057 31.71 17.21 -11.00
C LEU A 1057 30.18 17.16 -11.04
N HIS A 1058 29.64 15.95 -11.12
CA HIS A 1058 28.21 15.67 -11.14
C HIS A 1058 27.74 15.35 -9.72
N PRO A 1059 26.60 15.91 -9.26
CA PRO A 1059 26.07 15.62 -7.94
C PRO A 1059 25.67 14.14 -7.82
N GLY A 1060 25.63 13.62 -6.60
CA GLY A 1060 25.06 12.30 -6.36
C GLY A 1060 23.60 12.24 -6.80
N VAL A 1061 23.24 11.20 -7.54
CA VAL A 1061 21.87 10.98 -8.03
C VAL A 1061 21.14 9.94 -7.19
N ALA A 1062 19.81 9.93 -7.28
CA ALA A 1062 19.05 8.85 -6.67
C ALA A 1062 19.39 7.52 -7.35
N GLN A 1063 19.33 6.45 -6.58
CA GLN A 1063 19.80 5.13 -7.00
C GLN A 1063 19.10 4.57 -8.26
N GLN A 1064 17.81 4.89 -8.45
CA GLN A 1064 17.05 4.49 -9.65
C GLN A 1064 17.59 5.12 -10.93
N GLN A 1065 18.27 6.27 -10.82
CA GLN A 1065 18.87 7.02 -11.92
C GLN A 1065 20.37 6.74 -12.07
N LEU A 1066 21.00 6.12 -11.07
CA LEU A 1066 22.46 5.92 -11.03
C LEU A 1066 23.00 5.20 -12.27
N ALA A 1067 22.29 4.17 -12.76
CA ALA A 1067 22.71 3.43 -13.94
C ALA A 1067 22.77 4.32 -15.19
N ALA A 1068 21.73 5.14 -15.39
CA ALA A 1068 21.66 6.08 -16.51
C ALA A 1068 22.67 7.24 -16.36
N ALA A 1069 22.77 7.81 -15.16
CA ALA A 1069 23.70 8.91 -14.87
C ALA A 1069 25.16 8.48 -15.05
N LEU A 1070 25.53 7.30 -14.56
CA LEU A 1070 26.88 6.77 -14.70
C LEU A 1070 27.24 6.51 -16.17
N ALA A 1071 26.30 6.00 -16.97
CA ALA A 1071 26.53 5.81 -18.40
C ALA A 1071 26.64 7.13 -19.17
N ALA A 1072 25.86 8.14 -18.78
CA ALA A 1072 25.87 9.46 -19.40
C ALA A 1072 27.20 10.22 -19.23
N LEU A 1073 28.06 9.80 -18.28
CA LEU A 1073 29.41 10.37 -18.13
C LEU A 1073 30.30 10.11 -19.35
N ASN A 1074 29.98 9.07 -20.14
CA ASN A 1074 30.70 8.67 -21.36
C ASN A 1074 32.21 8.52 -21.11
N LEU A 1075 32.58 7.79 -20.06
CA LEU A 1075 33.99 7.63 -19.67
C LEU A 1075 34.72 6.76 -20.68
N ASP A 1076 35.94 7.18 -21.04
CA ASP A 1076 36.88 6.35 -21.79
C ASP A 1076 37.61 5.36 -20.87
N LEU A 1077 37.70 5.66 -19.58
CA LEU A 1077 38.35 4.83 -18.56
C LEU A 1077 37.84 5.20 -17.16
N ALA A 1078 37.51 4.19 -16.36
CA ALA A 1078 37.04 4.35 -14.99
C ALA A 1078 38.12 3.95 -13.97
N LEU A 1079 38.20 4.69 -12.87
CA LEU A 1079 39.08 4.40 -11.73
C LEU A 1079 38.27 3.99 -10.52
N VAL A 1080 38.66 2.91 -9.85
CA VAL A 1080 38.02 2.43 -8.62
C VAL A 1080 39.09 2.26 -7.53
N PRO A 1081 39.44 3.35 -6.80
CA PRO A 1081 40.40 3.29 -5.71
C PRO A 1081 39.79 2.66 -4.45
N MET A 1082 40.54 1.80 -3.78
CA MET A 1082 40.19 1.16 -2.52
C MET A 1082 41.44 0.99 -1.63
N ALA A 1083 41.37 1.50 -0.41
CA ALA A 1083 42.45 1.36 0.57
C ALA A 1083 42.60 -0.10 1.04
N GLU A 1084 43.80 -0.50 1.42
CA GLU A 1084 44.09 -1.87 1.88
C GLU A 1084 43.68 -2.03 3.36
N ASN A 1085 42.41 -2.33 3.59
CA ASN A 1085 41.84 -2.59 4.91
C ASN A 1085 40.78 -3.70 4.85
N LEU A 1086 40.36 -4.21 6.02
CA LEU A 1086 39.41 -5.33 6.12
C LEU A 1086 38.00 -4.94 5.63
N GLY A 1087 37.56 -3.70 5.87
CA GLY A 1087 36.29 -3.19 5.36
C GLY A 1087 36.18 -3.31 3.85
N ASN A 1088 37.19 -2.84 3.13
CA ASN A 1088 37.28 -2.95 1.68
C ASN A 1088 37.43 -4.40 1.20
N ALA A 1089 38.23 -5.21 1.89
CA ALA A 1089 38.34 -6.64 1.60
C ALA A 1089 37.01 -7.41 1.74
N CYS A 1090 36.06 -6.89 2.53
CA CYS A 1090 34.76 -7.51 2.77
C CYS A 1090 33.60 -6.85 2.03
N SER A 1091 33.84 -5.81 1.22
CA SER A 1091 32.79 -4.97 0.61
C SER A 1091 32.26 -5.44 -0.75
N GLY A 1092 33.01 -6.31 -1.45
CA GLY A 1092 32.63 -6.88 -2.75
C GLY A 1092 32.82 -5.94 -3.96
N ASP A 1093 32.22 -6.30 -5.09
CA ASP A 1093 32.62 -5.80 -6.42
C ASP A 1093 31.75 -4.66 -6.97
N LEU A 1094 30.81 -4.15 -6.16
CA LEU A 1094 29.67 -3.39 -6.68
C LEU A 1094 30.07 -2.20 -7.57
N ARG A 1095 31.04 -1.38 -7.12
CA ARG A 1095 31.51 -0.20 -7.89
C ARG A 1095 32.09 -0.58 -9.24
N VAL A 1096 32.83 -1.70 -9.31
CA VAL A 1096 33.40 -2.20 -10.55
C VAL A 1096 32.31 -2.71 -11.47
N LEU A 1097 31.36 -3.50 -10.95
CA LEU A 1097 30.23 -4.02 -11.72
C LEU A 1097 29.42 -2.88 -12.35
N GLN A 1098 29.18 -1.79 -11.61
CA GLN A 1098 28.46 -0.61 -12.12
C GLN A 1098 29.18 0.03 -13.31
N HIS A 1099 30.50 0.26 -13.21
CA HIS A 1099 31.28 0.80 -14.33
C HIS A 1099 31.34 -0.19 -15.51
N ALA A 1100 31.51 -1.48 -15.24
CA ALA A 1100 31.56 -2.53 -16.24
C ALA A 1100 30.23 -2.68 -16.99
N ALA A 1101 29.09 -2.59 -16.31
CA ALA A 1101 27.76 -2.61 -16.94
C ALA A 1101 27.55 -1.47 -17.94
N CYS A 1102 28.18 -0.32 -17.70
CA CYS A 1102 28.19 0.82 -18.63
C CYS A 1102 29.16 0.62 -19.82
N GLY A 1103 30.01 -0.39 -19.78
CA GLY A 1103 31.08 -0.61 -20.76
C GLY A 1103 32.31 0.27 -20.54
N HIS A 1104 32.54 0.76 -19.33
CA HIS A 1104 33.78 1.46 -19.04
C HIS A 1104 34.91 0.44 -18.82
N PRO A 1105 36.08 0.60 -19.46
CA PRO A 1105 37.30 -0.07 -19.02
C PRO A 1105 37.63 0.38 -17.59
N VAL A 1106 38.15 -0.51 -16.75
CA VAL A 1106 38.35 -0.23 -15.31
C VAL A 1106 39.79 -0.49 -14.87
N ILE A 1107 40.38 0.51 -14.21
CA ILE A 1107 41.57 0.35 -13.34
C ILE A 1107 41.12 0.38 -11.88
N CYS A 1108 41.52 -0.61 -11.09
CA CYS A 1108 41.16 -0.68 -9.68
C CYS A 1108 42.35 -1.03 -8.78
N SER A 1109 42.24 -0.70 -7.49
CA SER A 1109 43.19 -1.15 -6.48
C SER A 1109 43.25 -2.68 -6.41
N ARG A 1110 44.43 -3.23 -6.15
CA ARG A 1110 44.64 -4.67 -5.91
C ARG A 1110 44.34 -4.98 -4.44
N VAL A 1111 43.07 -5.20 -4.13
CA VAL A 1111 42.60 -5.57 -2.78
C VAL A 1111 42.06 -7.00 -2.81
N PRO A 1112 42.28 -7.84 -1.79
CA PRO A 1112 41.80 -9.24 -1.77
C PRO A 1112 40.28 -9.43 -1.87
N GLY A 1113 39.50 -8.38 -1.62
CA GLY A 1113 38.03 -8.45 -1.55
C GLY A 1113 37.27 -8.56 -2.87
N PHE A 1114 37.98 -8.55 -4.01
CA PHE A 1114 37.35 -8.63 -5.31
C PHE A 1114 36.94 -10.07 -5.66
N VAL A 1115 35.63 -10.36 -5.66
CA VAL A 1115 35.09 -11.73 -5.80
C VAL A 1115 35.16 -12.24 -7.24
N GLY A 1116 35.06 -11.36 -8.23
CA GLY A 1116 35.10 -11.70 -9.66
C GLY A 1116 36.45 -12.22 -10.16
N GLY A 1117 37.48 -12.30 -9.30
CA GLY A 1117 38.75 -12.97 -9.59
C GLY A 1117 39.35 -12.61 -10.96
N GLU A 1118 39.91 -13.59 -11.67
CA GLU A 1118 40.38 -13.40 -13.06
C GLU A 1118 39.24 -13.33 -14.09
N ALA A 1119 37.99 -13.62 -13.71
CA ALA A 1119 36.86 -13.66 -14.64
C ALA A 1119 36.46 -12.26 -15.15
N LEU A 1120 36.74 -11.20 -14.37
CA LEU A 1120 36.62 -9.81 -14.83
C LEU A 1120 37.98 -9.32 -15.37
N PRO A 1121 38.10 -8.96 -16.67
CA PRO A 1121 39.34 -8.43 -17.25
C PRO A 1121 39.62 -6.98 -16.78
N LEU A 1122 40.01 -6.85 -15.51
CA LEU A 1122 40.33 -5.58 -14.83
C LEU A 1122 41.84 -5.31 -14.79
N SER A 1123 42.21 -4.04 -14.90
CA SER A 1123 43.58 -3.58 -14.68
C SER A 1123 43.82 -3.29 -13.19
N ARG A 1124 44.53 -4.18 -12.50
CA ARG A 1124 44.74 -4.11 -11.04
C ARG A 1124 46.11 -3.56 -10.67
N VAL A 1125 46.13 -2.48 -9.90
CA VAL A 1125 47.36 -1.76 -9.48
C VAL A 1125 47.53 -1.74 -7.97
N SER A 1126 48.76 -1.55 -7.48
CA SER A 1126 48.96 -1.26 -6.05
C SER A 1126 48.39 0.13 -5.71
N ASN A 1127 48.30 0.45 -4.42
CA ASN A 1127 47.87 1.77 -3.97
C ASN A 1127 48.97 2.85 -4.09
N GLU A 1128 50.11 2.54 -4.73
CA GLU A 1128 51.15 3.51 -5.04
C GLU A 1128 50.80 4.33 -6.28
N ALA A 1129 50.91 5.66 -6.18
CA ALA A 1129 50.54 6.58 -7.27
C ALA A 1129 51.25 6.28 -8.61
N GLN A 1130 52.50 5.81 -8.57
CA GLN A 1130 53.28 5.47 -9.76
C GLN A 1130 52.65 4.32 -10.56
N ASP A 1131 52.06 3.34 -9.90
CA ASP A 1131 51.43 2.20 -10.58
C ASP A 1131 50.12 2.61 -11.25
N TRP A 1132 49.32 3.49 -10.62
CA TRP A 1132 48.15 4.11 -11.24
C TRP A 1132 48.53 4.92 -12.47
N ILE A 1133 49.55 5.78 -12.37
CA ILE A 1133 50.05 6.59 -13.48
C ILE A 1133 50.49 5.69 -14.64
N ARG A 1134 51.26 4.63 -14.36
CA ARG A 1134 51.69 3.68 -15.40
C ARG A 1134 50.51 2.99 -16.08
N ALA A 1135 49.55 2.50 -15.31
CA ALA A 1135 48.38 1.82 -15.87
C ALA A 1135 47.52 2.76 -16.72
N ILE A 1136 47.30 4.00 -16.27
CA ILE A 1136 46.57 5.00 -17.04
C ILE A 1136 47.29 5.29 -18.37
N ARG A 1137 48.61 5.51 -18.35
CA ARG A 1137 49.40 5.74 -19.58
C ARG A 1137 49.23 4.60 -20.59
N LEU A 1138 49.30 3.34 -20.15
CA LEU A 1138 49.10 2.18 -21.03
C LEU A 1138 47.71 2.16 -21.69
N HIS A 1139 46.65 2.45 -20.94
CA HIS A 1139 45.30 2.53 -21.50
C HIS A 1139 45.11 3.72 -22.47
N LEU A 1140 45.85 4.81 -22.27
CA LEU A 1140 45.81 5.98 -23.16
C LEU A 1140 46.64 5.80 -24.43
N GLU A 1141 47.71 4.99 -24.38
CA GLU A 1141 48.55 4.64 -25.54
C GLU A 1141 47.78 3.78 -26.56
N ASP A 1142 47.01 2.79 -26.10
CA ASP A 1142 46.15 1.94 -26.94
C ASP A 1142 44.68 2.03 -26.52
N ARG A 1143 44.01 3.05 -27.07
CA ARG A 1143 42.59 3.33 -26.78
C ARG A 1143 41.63 2.31 -27.40
N GLU A 1144 42.05 1.55 -28.41
CA GLU A 1144 41.21 0.50 -29.01
C GLU A 1144 41.24 -0.75 -28.16
N ALA A 1145 42.43 -1.19 -27.73
CA ALA A 1145 42.55 -2.27 -26.77
C ALA A 1145 41.84 -1.94 -25.45
N SER A 1146 41.97 -0.71 -24.95
CA SER A 1146 41.25 -0.25 -23.76
C SER A 1146 39.73 -0.36 -23.95
N ALA A 1147 39.17 0.11 -25.07
CA ALA A 1147 37.74 0.01 -25.35
C ALA A 1147 37.26 -1.44 -25.44
N ALA A 1148 38.04 -2.32 -26.08
CA ALA A 1148 37.74 -3.75 -26.17
C ALA A 1148 37.70 -4.43 -24.79
N LEU A 1149 38.56 -4.02 -23.85
CA LEU A 1149 38.48 -4.47 -22.45
C LEU A 1149 37.17 -4.03 -21.79
N GLY A 1150 36.71 -2.81 -22.04
CA GLY A 1150 35.40 -2.33 -21.59
C GLY A 1150 34.23 -3.14 -22.16
N ASP A 1151 34.28 -3.48 -23.45
CA ASP A 1151 33.24 -4.31 -24.10
C ASP A 1151 33.23 -5.74 -23.56
N ALA A 1152 34.41 -6.32 -23.32
CA ALA A 1152 34.56 -7.62 -22.69
C ALA A 1152 34.00 -7.62 -21.26
N LEU A 1153 34.35 -6.60 -20.45
CA LEU A 1153 33.81 -6.42 -19.09
C LEU A 1153 32.27 -6.36 -19.09
N GLN A 1154 31.69 -5.53 -19.96
CA GLN A 1154 30.24 -5.39 -20.07
C GLN A 1154 29.56 -6.71 -20.47
N SER A 1155 30.14 -7.43 -21.43
CA SER A 1155 29.64 -8.72 -21.87
C SER A 1155 29.64 -9.74 -20.74
N THR A 1156 30.72 -9.81 -19.95
CA THR A 1156 30.80 -10.67 -18.77
C THR A 1156 29.76 -10.30 -17.72
N VAL A 1157 29.58 -9.01 -17.41
CA VAL A 1157 28.59 -8.55 -16.43
C VAL A 1157 27.18 -8.92 -16.86
N ARG A 1158 26.81 -8.66 -18.12
CA ARG A 1158 25.49 -9.00 -18.67
C ARG A 1158 25.21 -10.50 -18.64
N ALA A 1159 26.25 -11.32 -18.81
CA ALA A 1159 26.09 -12.77 -18.83
C ALA A 1159 26.05 -13.42 -17.43
N GLN A 1160 26.72 -12.82 -16.43
CA GLN A 1160 27.04 -13.54 -15.18
C GLN A 1160 26.75 -12.78 -13.87
N TRP A 1161 26.50 -11.47 -13.93
CA TRP A 1161 26.46 -10.60 -12.75
C TRP A 1161 25.15 -9.80 -12.59
N LEU A 1162 24.11 -10.18 -13.34
CA LEU A 1162 22.76 -9.65 -13.20
C LEU A 1162 21.91 -10.56 -12.29
N LEU A 1163 20.95 -9.97 -11.56
CA LEU A 1163 19.95 -10.66 -10.74
C LEU A 1163 18.86 -11.31 -11.62
N GLU A 1164 19.26 -12.31 -12.40
CA GLU A 1164 18.37 -13.07 -13.27
C GLU A 1164 18.85 -14.53 -13.42
N GLY A 1165 17.95 -15.41 -13.86
CA GLY A 1165 18.24 -16.83 -14.07
C GLY A 1165 18.84 -17.52 -12.84
N GLU A 1166 19.87 -18.34 -13.06
CA GLU A 1166 20.54 -19.14 -12.01
C GLU A 1166 21.07 -18.32 -10.83
N ARG A 1167 21.42 -17.05 -11.05
CA ARG A 1167 21.90 -16.15 -9.99
C ARG A 1167 20.76 -15.74 -9.07
N LEU A 1168 19.60 -15.42 -9.63
CA LEU A 1168 18.38 -15.15 -8.85
C LEU A 1168 17.95 -16.42 -8.09
N ASP A 1169 18.02 -17.58 -8.72
CA ASP A 1169 17.70 -18.85 -8.08
C ASP A 1169 18.69 -19.20 -6.94
N ALA A 1170 19.97 -18.80 -7.05
CA ALA A 1170 20.93 -18.93 -5.97
C ALA A 1170 20.55 -18.09 -4.74
N TRP A 1171 20.07 -16.86 -4.95
CA TRP A 1171 19.50 -16.03 -3.87
C TRP A 1171 18.30 -16.69 -3.22
N ARG A 1172 17.37 -17.20 -4.02
CA ARG A 1172 16.23 -17.98 -3.52
C ARG A 1172 16.66 -19.17 -2.67
N ARG A 1173 17.56 -20.03 -3.19
CA ARG A 1173 18.07 -21.20 -2.47
C ARG A 1173 18.78 -20.84 -1.17
N ALA A 1174 19.49 -19.71 -1.14
CA ALA A 1174 20.18 -19.28 0.07
C ALA A 1174 19.23 -18.77 1.16
N TRP A 1175 18.05 -18.26 0.78
CA TRP A 1175 17.03 -17.82 1.74
C TRP A 1175 16.15 -18.97 2.23
N LEU A 1176 15.99 -20.01 1.44
CA LEU A 1176 15.17 -21.15 1.81
C LEU A 1176 16.00 -22.25 2.48
N ALA A 1177 15.33 -23.08 3.28
CA ALA A 1177 15.91 -24.34 3.73
C ALA A 1177 16.22 -25.24 2.52
N ASP A 1178 17.26 -26.08 2.64
CA ASP A 1178 17.76 -26.94 1.56
C ASP A 1178 16.80 -28.09 1.18
#